data_AF-A0A960XQV4-F1
#
_entry.id   AF-A0A960XQV4-F1
#
_cell.length_a   1.000
_cell.length_b   1.000
_cell.length_c   1.000
_cell.angle_alpha   90.00
_cell.angle_beta   90.00
_cell.angle_gamma   90.00
#
_symmetry.space_group_name_H-M   'P 1'
#
loop_
_entity.id
_entity.type
_entity.pdbx_description
1 polymer ?
#
loop_
_entity_poly.entity_id
_entity_poly.type
_entity_poly.pdbx_seq_one_letter_code
_entity_poly.pdbx_strand_id
1 'polypeptide(L)'
;MKRAALLLLGSALSCTAAPEISGKVDAPRSFVMRSDTPLRDGLPPDGRFDFAEHADDPRISTGNPEWDAVHALACHEARLNAVPEIRDGAYRHGEPIPLNAYQTGEKWTYVWTRDLAYATALGLAPMDPQRAFASLWFKTSPFKSSVAGGSDKRFIVQDTGSGGSWPVSSDRVTWALGMRSLLPWLPPEQRSKVARDAYAVLTATLRQDERVLRDPADGLFRGEQSFLDWREQTYPLWTQNNVGTIAASKSLSTNVAFLAAMRAAAYFGALAGAEDAETWERKAENLRRSIHPAFFDPKRGCYSSLLLRDGLVERRTERDDLLGTALAILENVPPPDQAAAILARHPLGSSGPPVVSPQETTVPIYHNCGIWPFATAWWTLAGAKAGHPGVVDAGFRSIATAAARNLSHMENLDFATGAAWASHDGIEGPVVNSRRQIWSVAGALGIYHSLLFGVEVDVEGIRFRPRIPAAIARELGKTVELRNFPYLGKRIEVSMVLPEQRDGDGFLTIVSTEVDGKPAGGGFVPAAGLKDRSRWRIVLGPPEGDAGPALRRIDPADDFAPAAPEWSGEGISLVDGHVDLTFSHPESGSVTFRVFRDGEAVASGIKDTDWRDPDPFTVVHEYSIEAIDSRGVASHPTRSLRLSASDRRTALLAPDFDHVGGKLREGSHFMDWGKPGDTLMSPGWTPEKGGRHMLR
;
A
#
# COMPACT_ATOMS: atom_id res chain seq x y z
N MET A 1 -37.53 11.27 11.10
CA MET A 1 -38.22 10.87 9.85
C MET A 1 -37.82 11.80 8.71
N LYS A 2 -36.77 11.40 7.97
CA LYS A 2 -36.35 11.80 6.60
C LYS A 2 -35.04 11.03 6.36
N ARG A 3 -35.14 9.69 6.39
CA ARG A 3 -34.08 8.71 6.14
C ARG A 3 -34.75 7.52 5.46
N ALA A 4 -35.17 7.71 4.22
CA ALA A 4 -35.75 6.69 3.35
C ALA A 4 -35.94 7.28 1.95
N ALA A 5 -34.84 7.65 1.29
CA ALA A 5 -34.81 8.00 -0.13
C ALA A 5 -33.37 7.99 -0.66
N LEU A 6 -32.63 6.89 -0.44
CA LEU A 6 -31.35 6.66 -1.12
C LEU A 6 -31.00 5.16 -1.17
N LEU A 7 -31.97 4.31 -1.54
CA LEU A 7 -31.75 2.87 -1.70
C LEU A 7 -32.39 2.30 -2.97
N LEU A 8 -32.71 3.16 -3.94
CA LEU A 8 -33.16 2.82 -5.28
C LEU A 8 -32.55 3.80 -6.29
N LEU A 9 -31.26 3.70 -6.54
CA LEU A 9 -30.60 4.23 -7.74
C LEU A 9 -29.59 3.21 -8.25
N GLY A 10 -30.12 2.13 -8.84
CA GLY A 10 -29.40 1.31 -9.82
C GLY A 10 -29.37 1.95 -11.20
N SER A 11 -29.31 3.29 -11.29
CA SER A 11 -29.30 4.02 -12.56
C SER A 11 -28.72 5.42 -12.38
N ALA A 12 -27.72 5.75 -13.22
CA ALA A 12 -27.09 7.05 -13.46
C ALA A 12 -26.01 7.54 -12.47
N LEU A 13 -24.77 7.05 -12.66
CA LEU A 13 -23.53 7.74 -12.28
C LEU A 13 -22.56 7.83 -13.49
N SER A 14 -23.08 7.90 -14.72
CA SER A 14 -22.26 8.24 -15.90
C SER A 14 -22.28 9.75 -16.09
N CYS A 15 -21.45 10.47 -15.32
CA CYS A 15 -21.20 11.91 -15.50
C CYS A 15 -20.16 12.19 -16.63
N THR A 16 -20.00 11.23 -17.54
CA THR A 16 -19.13 11.34 -18.70
C THR A 16 -19.93 10.97 -19.94
N ALA A 17 -19.97 11.87 -20.92
CA ALA A 17 -20.43 11.48 -22.25
C ALA A 17 -19.53 10.34 -22.77
N ALA A 18 -20.11 9.38 -23.50
CA ALA A 18 -19.31 8.34 -24.13
C ALA A 18 -18.16 8.98 -24.94
N PRO A 19 -16.92 8.48 -24.85
CA PRO A 19 -15.80 9.10 -25.53
C PRO A 19 -16.02 9.06 -27.04
N GLU A 20 -15.67 10.15 -27.72
CA GLU A 20 -15.65 10.17 -29.18
C GLU A 20 -14.35 9.53 -29.64
N ILE A 21 -14.44 8.51 -30.49
CA ILE A 21 -13.29 7.80 -31.04
C ILE A 21 -13.27 8.02 -32.55
N SER A 22 -12.12 8.44 -33.09
CA SER A 22 -11.90 8.56 -34.53
C SER A 22 -10.64 7.82 -34.96
N GLY A 23 -10.64 7.34 -36.20
CA GLY A 23 -9.59 6.46 -36.74
C GLY A 23 -10.05 5.01 -36.90
N LYS A 24 -9.20 4.19 -37.55
CA LYS A 24 -9.45 2.75 -37.74
C LYS A 24 -8.84 1.97 -36.58
N VAL A 25 -9.44 0.84 -36.18
CA VAL A 25 -8.92 -0.04 -35.11
C VAL A 25 -7.47 -0.52 -35.38
N ASP A 26 -7.11 -0.68 -36.64
CA ASP A 26 -5.76 -1.13 -37.05
C ASP A 26 -4.70 0.00 -37.06
N ALA A 27 -5.11 1.25 -36.82
CA ALA A 27 -4.25 2.43 -36.76
C ALA A 27 -4.37 3.11 -35.40
N PRO A 28 -3.45 4.01 -35.02
CA PRO A 28 -3.64 4.85 -33.84
C PRO A 28 -4.93 5.66 -33.95
N ARG A 29 -5.74 5.66 -32.89
CA ARG A 29 -7.01 6.37 -32.79
C ARG A 29 -6.85 7.67 -32.00
N SER A 30 -7.73 8.62 -32.27
CA SER A 30 -7.88 9.84 -31.47
C SER A 30 -9.13 9.74 -30.60
N PHE A 31 -9.03 10.24 -29.38
CA PHE A 31 -10.05 10.19 -28.35
C PHE A 31 -10.39 11.60 -27.89
N VAL A 32 -11.68 11.82 -27.65
CA VAL A 32 -12.18 13.01 -26.95
C VAL A 32 -12.97 12.52 -25.75
N MET A 33 -12.46 12.80 -24.55
CA MET A 33 -13.15 12.53 -23.30
C MET A 33 -13.73 13.83 -22.74
N ARG A 34 -14.90 13.75 -22.13
CA ARG A 34 -15.55 14.91 -21.49
C ARG A 34 -16.10 14.54 -20.13
N SER A 35 -16.02 15.49 -19.21
CA SER A 35 -16.56 15.40 -17.86
C SER A 35 -17.31 16.67 -17.52
N ASP A 36 -18.49 16.51 -16.92
CA ASP A 36 -19.26 17.61 -16.33
C ASP A 36 -18.96 17.80 -14.83
N THR A 37 -18.06 16.97 -14.28
CA THR A 37 -17.73 17.01 -12.85
C THR A 37 -16.65 18.05 -12.57
N PRO A 38 -16.66 18.70 -11.39
CA PRO A 38 -15.58 19.60 -10.99
C PRO A 38 -14.23 18.90 -11.05
N LEU A 39 -13.33 19.41 -11.89
CA LEU A 39 -12.00 18.86 -12.08
C LEU A 39 -11.00 19.52 -11.14
N ARG A 40 -10.02 18.74 -10.68
CA ARG A 40 -8.94 19.24 -9.83
C ARG A 40 -8.20 20.37 -10.53
N ASP A 41 -8.04 21.49 -9.81
CA ASP A 41 -7.39 22.72 -10.27
C ASP A 41 -8.02 23.34 -11.54
N GLY A 42 -9.26 22.93 -11.88
CA GLY A 42 -9.92 23.35 -13.11
C GLY A 42 -9.21 22.87 -14.38
N LEU A 43 -8.51 21.74 -14.33
CA LEU A 43 -7.74 21.23 -15.47
C LEU A 43 -8.31 19.89 -15.97
N PRO A 44 -8.63 19.76 -17.28
CA PRO A 44 -8.68 20.83 -18.28
C PRO A 44 -9.81 21.87 -18.05
N PRO A 45 -9.62 23.15 -18.44
CA PRO A 45 -10.49 24.28 -18.10
C PRO A 45 -11.89 24.31 -18.77
N ASP A 46 -12.21 23.34 -19.61
CA ASP A 46 -13.51 23.18 -20.29
C ASP A 46 -14.12 21.78 -20.10
N GLY A 47 -13.54 20.97 -19.21
CA GLY A 47 -14.00 19.60 -18.99
C GLY A 47 -13.82 18.69 -20.22
N ARG A 48 -12.92 19.04 -21.15
CA ARG A 48 -12.64 18.27 -22.37
C ARG A 48 -11.15 17.94 -22.45
N PHE A 49 -10.85 16.67 -22.76
CA PHE A 49 -9.48 16.23 -22.99
C PHE A 49 -9.36 15.47 -24.31
N ASP A 50 -8.50 16.00 -25.19
CA ASP A 50 -8.24 15.46 -26.53
C ASP A 50 -6.85 14.85 -26.54
N PHE A 51 -6.75 13.57 -26.92
CA PHE A 51 -5.48 12.85 -26.99
C PHE A 51 -5.54 11.75 -28.05
N ALA A 52 -4.40 11.17 -28.37
CA ALA A 52 -4.31 10.10 -29.36
C ALA A 52 -3.39 8.97 -28.88
N GLU A 53 -3.69 7.76 -29.33
CA GLU A 53 -2.78 6.63 -29.20
C GLU A 53 -1.46 6.90 -29.93
N HIS A 54 -0.34 6.44 -29.37
CA HIS A 54 0.92 6.42 -30.08
C HIS A 54 1.06 5.10 -30.86
N ALA A 55 1.74 5.14 -32.01
CA ALA A 55 1.94 3.96 -32.86
C ALA A 55 2.71 2.83 -32.16
N ASP A 56 3.63 3.20 -31.26
CA ASP A 56 4.49 2.30 -30.49
C ASP A 56 3.92 1.82 -29.16
N ASP A 57 2.80 2.37 -28.70
CA ASP A 57 2.18 1.94 -27.44
C ASP A 57 1.30 0.70 -27.64
N PRO A 58 1.04 -0.07 -26.57
CA PRO A 58 -0.05 -1.01 -26.54
C PRO A 58 -1.37 -0.32 -26.88
N ARG A 59 -2.21 -0.97 -27.68
CA ARG A 59 -3.58 -0.51 -27.98
C ARG A 59 -4.57 -1.62 -27.71
N ILE A 60 -5.73 -1.28 -27.17
CA ILE A 60 -6.79 -2.27 -26.90
C ILE A 60 -8.05 -1.97 -27.70
N SER A 61 -8.77 -3.01 -28.10
CA SER A 61 -10.13 -2.90 -28.60
C SER A 61 -11.00 -3.88 -27.84
N THR A 62 -11.78 -3.36 -26.90
CA THR A 62 -12.59 -4.17 -25.98
C THR A 62 -14.04 -4.29 -26.41
N GLY A 63 -14.49 -3.45 -27.34
CA GLY A 63 -15.91 -3.26 -27.63
C GLY A 63 -16.61 -2.30 -26.65
N ASN A 64 -15.92 -1.85 -25.59
CA ASN A 64 -16.35 -0.79 -24.69
C ASN A 64 -15.49 0.47 -24.94
N PRO A 65 -16.05 1.52 -25.57
CA PRO A 65 -15.31 2.75 -25.90
C PRO A 65 -14.70 3.46 -24.69
N GLU A 66 -15.37 3.42 -23.52
CA GLU A 66 -14.86 4.06 -22.30
C GLU A 66 -13.59 3.37 -21.81
N TRP A 67 -13.59 2.03 -21.77
CA TRP A 67 -12.45 1.26 -21.32
C TRP A 67 -11.26 1.37 -22.29
N ASP A 68 -11.53 1.39 -23.60
CA ASP A 68 -10.52 1.69 -24.62
C ASP A 68 -9.90 3.08 -24.39
N ALA A 69 -10.72 4.10 -24.13
CA ALA A 69 -10.24 5.47 -23.90
C ALA A 69 -9.43 5.60 -22.61
N VAL A 70 -9.88 4.99 -21.51
CA VAL A 70 -9.17 5.01 -20.22
C VAL A 70 -7.81 4.30 -20.31
N HIS A 71 -7.75 3.17 -21.01
CA HIS A 71 -6.48 2.49 -21.29
C HIS A 71 -5.55 3.35 -22.13
N ALA A 72 -6.05 3.93 -23.23
CA ALA A 72 -5.27 4.83 -24.08
C ALA A 72 -4.75 6.06 -23.31
N LEU A 73 -5.57 6.61 -22.40
CA LEU A 73 -5.18 7.69 -21.50
C LEU A 73 -4.03 7.27 -20.56
N ALA A 74 -4.06 6.03 -20.05
CA ALA A 74 -2.97 5.51 -19.21
C ALA A 74 -1.65 5.42 -20.01
N CYS A 75 -1.69 4.92 -21.24
CA CYS A 75 -0.51 4.89 -22.11
C CYS A 75 0.01 6.30 -22.42
N HIS A 76 -0.90 7.24 -22.73
CA HIS A 76 -0.57 8.64 -22.96
C HIS A 76 0.12 9.28 -21.76
N GLU A 77 -0.45 9.15 -20.56
CA GLU A 77 0.10 9.72 -19.33
C GLU A 77 1.40 9.03 -18.89
N ALA A 78 1.57 7.73 -19.16
CA ALA A 78 2.84 7.04 -18.95
C ALA A 78 3.97 7.67 -19.81
N ARG A 79 3.68 8.09 -21.05
CA ARG A 79 4.65 8.81 -21.89
C ARG A 79 4.95 10.21 -21.37
N LEU A 80 3.94 10.94 -20.88
CA LEU A 80 4.16 12.26 -20.27
C LEU A 80 5.06 12.18 -19.03
N ASN A 81 4.99 11.08 -18.29
CA ASN A 81 5.88 10.83 -17.15
C ASN A 81 7.25 10.26 -17.54
N ALA A 82 7.44 9.83 -18.79
CA ALA A 82 8.71 9.33 -19.29
C ALA A 82 9.61 10.50 -19.72
N VAL A 83 10.43 11.00 -18.78
CA VAL A 83 11.20 12.23 -18.95
C VAL A 83 12.71 11.99 -19.10
N PRO A 84 13.45 12.86 -19.80
CA PRO A 84 14.91 12.76 -19.94
C PRO A 84 15.67 13.33 -18.73
N GLU A 85 14.99 14.05 -17.85
CA GLU A 85 15.53 14.65 -16.65
C GLU A 85 14.48 14.70 -15.55
N ILE A 86 14.92 14.68 -14.29
CA ILE A 86 14.07 14.78 -13.10
C ILE A 86 14.45 16.01 -12.28
N ARG A 87 13.52 16.53 -11.48
CA ARG A 87 13.67 17.76 -10.67
C ARG A 87 12.97 17.60 -9.33
N ASP A 88 13.51 18.23 -8.29
CA ASP A 88 12.83 18.38 -7.00
C ASP A 88 13.45 19.52 -6.19
N GLY A 89 12.65 20.29 -5.46
CA GLY A 89 13.16 21.41 -4.67
C GLY A 89 14.11 20.98 -3.53
N ALA A 90 13.88 19.81 -2.93
CA ALA A 90 14.71 19.26 -1.86
C ALA A 90 16.02 18.63 -2.37
N TYR A 91 16.11 18.31 -3.66
CA TYR A 91 17.29 17.65 -4.25
C TYR A 91 17.95 18.53 -5.30
N ARG A 92 19.27 18.76 -5.16
CA ARG A 92 20.05 19.63 -6.08
C ARG A 92 19.43 21.02 -6.27
N HIS A 93 18.67 21.52 -5.28
CA HIS A 93 18.01 22.83 -5.30
C HIS A 93 17.09 23.06 -6.50
N GLY A 94 16.42 22.01 -7.02
CA GLY A 94 15.52 22.11 -8.18
C GLY A 94 16.21 22.07 -9.55
N GLU A 95 17.54 22.04 -9.60
CA GLU A 95 18.28 21.91 -10.85
C GLU A 95 18.03 20.55 -11.51
N PRO A 96 17.92 20.48 -12.85
CA PRO A 96 17.61 19.24 -13.54
C PRO A 96 18.70 18.19 -13.34
N ILE A 97 18.30 16.95 -13.12
CA ILE A 97 19.18 15.78 -13.05
C ILE A 97 18.95 14.96 -14.33
N PRO A 98 19.92 14.92 -15.26
CA PRO A 98 19.80 14.11 -16.47
C PRO A 98 19.66 12.63 -16.11
N LEU A 99 18.49 12.08 -16.38
CA LEU A 99 18.14 10.70 -16.10
C LEU A 99 16.92 10.34 -16.96
N ASN A 100 17.11 9.38 -17.87
CA ASN A 100 15.98 8.78 -18.59
C ASN A 100 15.16 7.94 -17.61
N ALA A 101 14.20 8.57 -16.94
CA ALA A 101 13.41 7.99 -15.87
C ALA A 101 11.91 8.22 -16.05
N TYR A 102 11.12 7.56 -15.19
CA TYR A 102 9.75 7.95 -14.92
C TYR A 102 9.76 8.98 -13.78
N GLN A 103 9.25 10.18 -14.01
CA GLN A 103 8.85 11.07 -12.93
C GLN A 103 7.52 10.60 -12.34
N THR A 104 7.25 10.96 -11.09
CA THR A 104 6.16 10.37 -10.30
C THR A 104 4.77 10.93 -10.63
N GLY A 105 4.69 12.15 -11.16
CA GLY A 105 3.44 12.71 -11.65
C GLY A 105 3.62 14.16 -12.06
N GLU A 106 2.51 14.85 -12.33
CA GLU A 106 2.53 16.26 -12.69
C GLU A 106 3.09 17.16 -11.58
N LYS A 107 2.67 16.94 -10.34
CA LYS A 107 3.16 17.69 -9.18
C LYS A 107 4.45 17.10 -8.60
N TRP A 108 4.83 15.91 -9.04
CA TRP A 108 5.95 15.14 -8.51
C TRP A 108 6.98 14.84 -9.62
N THR A 109 7.86 15.80 -9.90
CA THR A 109 8.83 15.75 -11.02
C THR A 109 10.11 14.95 -10.72
N TYR A 110 10.11 14.18 -9.61
CA TYR A 110 11.23 13.36 -9.14
C TYR A 110 10.94 11.85 -9.20
N VAL A 111 11.94 11.05 -8.81
CA VAL A 111 11.81 9.60 -8.61
C VAL A 111 11.72 9.30 -7.10
N TRP A 112 10.59 8.74 -6.69
CA TRP A 112 10.38 8.22 -5.34
C TRP A 112 10.44 6.68 -5.37
N THR A 113 11.20 6.08 -4.45
CA THR A 113 11.49 4.64 -4.35
C THR A 113 10.20 3.83 -4.35
N ARG A 114 9.26 4.15 -3.47
CA ARG A 114 8.02 3.38 -3.29
C ARG A 114 7.11 3.53 -4.51
N ASP A 115 6.90 4.78 -4.95
CA ASP A 115 6.11 5.17 -6.13
C ASP A 115 6.51 4.39 -7.35
N LEU A 116 7.79 4.46 -7.67
CA LEU A 116 8.31 3.76 -8.81
C LEU A 116 8.25 2.23 -8.64
N ALA A 117 8.52 1.71 -7.45
CA ALA A 117 8.60 0.27 -7.24
C ALA A 117 7.27 -0.43 -7.47
N TYR A 118 6.21 0.03 -6.81
CA TYR A 118 4.88 -0.54 -7.01
C TYR A 118 4.33 -0.20 -8.41
N ALA A 119 4.57 1.00 -8.98
CA ALA A 119 4.14 1.32 -10.35
C ALA A 119 4.83 0.45 -11.41
N THR A 120 6.13 0.18 -11.24
CA THR A 120 6.88 -0.76 -12.09
C THR A 120 6.31 -2.16 -11.99
N ALA A 121 6.00 -2.62 -10.77
CA ALA A 121 5.41 -3.93 -10.55
C ALA A 121 3.99 -4.08 -11.09
N LEU A 122 3.20 -3.00 -11.12
CA LEU A 122 1.83 -3.00 -11.62
C LEU A 122 1.74 -2.96 -13.15
N GLY A 123 2.48 -2.07 -13.82
CA GLY A 123 2.26 -1.85 -15.24
C GLY A 123 3.30 -1.03 -16.01
N LEU A 124 4.29 -0.39 -15.35
CA LEU A 124 5.31 0.38 -16.10
C LEU A 124 6.44 -0.47 -16.67
N ALA A 125 6.73 -1.63 -16.07
CA ALA A 125 7.79 -2.53 -16.57
C ALA A 125 7.67 -2.84 -18.09
N PRO A 126 6.50 -3.22 -18.65
CA PRO A 126 6.37 -3.47 -20.09
C PRO A 126 6.55 -2.21 -20.96
N MET A 127 6.19 -1.02 -20.46
CA MET A 127 6.12 0.19 -21.28
C MET A 127 7.50 0.67 -21.73
N ASP A 128 8.47 0.72 -20.81
CA ASP A 128 9.88 1.03 -21.10
C ASP A 128 10.77 0.37 -20.03
N PRO A 129 11.17 -0.91 -20.24
CA PRO A 129 11.93 -1.67 -19.25
C PRO A 129 13.27 -1.02 -18.87
N GLN A 130 13.94 -0.36 -19.81
CA GLN A 130 15.24 0.28 -19.57
C GLN A 130 15.08 1.55 -18.73
N ARG A 131 14.03 2.34 -18.99
CA ARG A 131 13.69 3.49 -18.15
C ARG A 131 13.26 3.07 -16.76
N ALA A 132 12.42 2.04 -16.63
CA ALA A 132 12.04 1.50 -15.33
C ALA A 132 13.27 1.05 -14.53
N PHE A 133 14.21 0.36 -15.19
CA PHE A 133 15.48 -0.05 -14.58
C PHE A 133 16.31 1.16 -14.13
N ALA A 134 16.53 2.15 -15.02
CA ALA A 134 17.30 3.34 -14.70
C ALA A 134 16.70 4.12 -13.52
N SER A 135 15.37 4.22 -13.48
CA SER A 135 14.63 4.89 -12.41
C SER A 135 14.81 4.15 -11.08
N LEU A 136 14.69 2.80 -11.07
CA LEU A 136 14.82 2.01 -9.85
C LEU A 136 16.26 2.02 -9.36
N TRP A 137 17.21 1.87 -10.29
CA TRP A 137 18.63 1.86 -9.98
C TRP A 137 19.13 3.18 -9.41
N PHE A 138 18.56 4.31 -9.86
CA PHE A 138 18.84 5.64 -9.31
C PHE A 138 18.55 5.75 -7.81
N LYS A 139 17.56 4.99 -7.30
CA LYS A 139 17.22 4.93 -5.87
C LYS A 139 18.10 3.97 -5.06
N THR A 140 19.34 3.78 -5.52
CA THR A 140 20.38 3.07 -4.78
C THR A 140 21.62 3.96 -4.64
N SER A 141 22.23 3.97 -3.46
CA SER A 141 23.40 4.81 -3.19
C SER A 141 24.34 4.13 -2.20
N PRO A 142 25.68 4.30 -2.33
CA PRO A 142 26.58 4.07 -1.21
C PRO A 142 26.33 5.11 -0.11
N PHE A 143 27.00 4.93 1.03
CA PHE A 143 27.02 5.98 2.04
C PHE A 143 27.68 7.26 1.49
N LYS A 144 27.27 8.42 2.01
CA LYS A 144 27.99 9.66 1.74
C LYS A 144 29.43 9.50 2.22
N SER A 145 30.40 10.02 1.47
CA SER A 145 31.83 9.93 1.81
C SER A 145 32.18 10.56 3.16
N SER A 146 31.32 11.44 3.69
CA SER A 146 31.44 12.06 5.01
C SER A 146 30.98 11.18 6.17
N VAL A 147 30.35 10.02 5.92
CA VAL A 147 29.88 9.12 6.99
C VAL A 147 31.04 8.27 7.47
N ALA A 148 31.52 8.55 8.68
CA ALA A 148 32.53 7.72 9.34
C ALA A 148 32.00 6.28 9.55
N GLY A 149 32.79 5.28 9.15
CA GLY A 149 32.34 3.88 9.16
C GLY A 149 31.32 3.53 8.05
N GLY A 150 31.13 4.42 7.07
CA GLY A 150 30.31 4.19 5.89
C GLY A 150 30.85 3.04 5.02
N SER A 151 30.01 2.59 4.08
CA SER A 151 30.34 1.50 3.15
C SER A 151 30.19 1.96 1.71
N ASP A 152 31.09 1.49 0.85
CA ASP A 152 30.98 1.63 -0.61
C ASP A 152 29.90 0.72 -1.22
N LYS A 153 29.32 -0.18 -0.41
CA LYS A 153 28.14 -0.98 -0.82
C LYS A 153 26.96 -0.05 -1.07
N ARG A 154 26.19 -0.34 -2.10
CA ARG A 154 24.93 0.36 -2.38
C ARG A 154 23.80 -0.17 -1.50
N PHE A 155 22.98 0.76 -1.01
CA PHE A 155 21.77 0.51 -0.26
C PHE A 155 20.59 1.13 -0.99
N ILE A 156 19.40 0.59 -0.77
CA ILE A 156 18.18 1.22 -1.27
C ILE A 156 17.91 2.48 -0.44
N VAL A 157 17.58 3.57 -1.12
CA VAL A 157 17.31 4.87 -0.48
C VAL A 157 15.87 4.89 0.02
N GLN A 158 15.68 5.23 1.30
CA GLN A 158 14.38 5.55 1.87
C GLN A 158 14.03 7.00 1.54
N ASP A 159 12.77 7.24 1.20
CA ASP A 159 12.24 8.57 0.97
C ASP A 159 11.76 9.23 2.27
N THR A 160 11.12 10.38 2.16
CA THR A 160 10.54 11.09 3.30
C THR A 160 9.39 10.27 3.90
N GLY A 161 9.25 10.33 5.23
CA GLY A 161 8.10 9.80 5.96
C GLY A 161 8.15 10.22 7.44
N SER A 162 7.50 9.47 8.34
CA SER A 162 7.50 9.81 9.78
C SER A 162 8.93 9.94 10.32
N GLY A 163 9.20 10.97 11.11
CA GLY A 163 10.55 11.20 11.66
C GLY A 163 11.58 11.65 10.61
N GLY A 164 11.14 11.99 9.41
CA GLY A 164 11.93 12.51 8.31
C GLY A 164 12.37 11.45 7.30
N SER A 165 12.69 10.22 7.73
CA SER A 165 13.04 9.08 6.86
C SER A 165 13.31 7.81 7.71
N TRP A 166 14.10 6.88 7.17
CA TRP A 166 14.69 5.74 7.88
C TRP A 166 15.40 6.17 9.16
N PRO A 167 15.24 5.45 10.29
CA PRO A 167 14.68 4.11 10.41
C PRO A 167 13.19 4.03 10.76
N VAL A 168 12.47 5.15 10.89
CA VAL A 168 11.03 5.10 11.20
C VAL A 168 10.24 4.68 9.96
N SER A 169 10.48 5.37 8.85
CA SER A 169 10.10 4.92 7.51
C SER A 169 11.04 3.79 7.07
N SER A 170 10.51 2.62 6.77
CA SER A 170 11.35 1.46 6.41
C SER A 170 10.85 0.66 5.21
N ASP A 171 9.89 1.21 4.48
CA ASP A 171 9.28 0.61 3.30
C ASP A 171 10.13 0.73 2.02
N ARG A 172 11.36 1.27 2.09
CA ARG A 172 12.34 1.29 0.97
C ARG A 172 12.53 -0.09 0.33
N VAL A 173 12.35 -1.16 1.10
CA VAL A 173 12.45 -2.54 0.63
C VAL A 173 11.41 -2.90 -0.44
N THR A 174 10.34 -2.10 -0.59
CA THR A 174 9.38 -2.20 -1.71
C THR A 174 10.05 -2.14 -3.08
N TRP A 175 11.22 -1.49 -3.21
CA TRP A 175 12.08 -1.53 -4.40
C TRP A 175 12.26 -2.95 -4.96
N ALA A 176 12.31 -3.95 -4.08
CA ALA A 176 12.44 -5.35 -4.44
C ALA A 176 11.26 -5.87 -5.28
N LEU A 177 10.04 -5.40 -5.03
CA LEU A 177 8.85 -5.74 -5.83
C LEU A 177 9.01 -5.24 -7.26
N GLY A 178 9.37 -3.97 -7.43
CA GLY A 178 9.60 -3.36 -8.74
C GLY A 178 10.70 -4.08 -9.52
N MET A 179 11.84 -4.33 -8.89
CA MET A 179 12.97 -5.01 -9.55
C MET A 179 12.67 -6.47 -9.88
N ARG A 180 11.97 -7.21 -9.01
CA ARG A 180 11.60 -8.60 -9.25
C ARG A 180 10.67 -8.69 -10.46
N SER A 181 9.66 -7.82 -10.52
CA SER A 181 8.72 -7.76 -11.65
C SER A 181 9.37 -7.25 -12.93
N LEU A 182 10.41 -6.41 -12.84
CA LEU A 182 11.11 -5.85 -14.01
C LEU A 182 12.09 -6.83 -14.66
N LEU A 183 12.80 -7.66 -13.88
CA LEU A 183 13.89 -8.50 -14.40
C LEU A 183 13.51 -9.32 -15.66
N PRO A 184 12.34 -9.97 -15.74
CA PRO A 184 11.93 -10.71 -16.92
C PRO A 184 11.81 -9.87 -18.21
N TRP A 185 11.55 -8.57 -18.09
CA TRP A 185 11.42 -7.64 -19.21
C TRP A 185 12.76 -7.13 -19.75
N LEU A 186 13.87 -7.39 -19.04
CA LEU A 186 15.20 -7.03 -19.50
C LEU A 186 15.76 -8.09 -20.46
N PRO A 187 16.59 -7.68 -21.45
CA PRO A 187 17.25 -8.61 -22.35
C PRO A 187 18.01 -9.72 -21.61
N PRO A 188 17.95 -10.99 -22.07
CA PRO A 188 18.56 -12.13 -21.40
C PRO A 188 20.03 -11.92 -20.98
N GLU A 189 20.81 -11.26 -21.83
CA GLU A 189 22.22 -10.95 -21.61
C GLU A 189 22.47 -9.98 -20.43
N GLN A 190 21.47 -9.19 -20.03
CA GLN A 190 21.56 -8.27 -18.89
C GLN A 190 21.15 -8.94 -17.57
N ARG A 191 20.26 -9.94 -17.63
CA ARG A 191 19.57 -10.49 -16.45
C ARG A 191 20.51 -11.02 -15.39
N SER A 192 21.53 -11.79 -15.75
CA SER A 192 22.46 -12.37 -14.76
C SER A 192 23.28 -11.28 -14.04
N LYS A 193 23.68 -10.21 -14.74
CA LYS A 193 24.38 -9.09 -14.11
C LYS A 193 23.44 -8.32 -13.19
N VAL A 194 22.24 -7.99 -13.67
CA VAL A 194 21.23 -7.28 -12.88
C VAL A 194 20.81 -8.08 -11.65
N ALA A 195 20.64 -9.40 -11.76
CA ALA A 195 20.34 -10.26 -10.63
C ALA A 195 21.46 -10.25 -9.57
N ARG A 196 22.73 -10.37 -9.99
CA ARG A 196 23.88 -10.25 -9.06
C ARG A 196 23.91 -8.89 -8.36
N ASP A 197 23.74 -7.82 -9.11
CA ASP A 197 23.80 -6.45 -8.58
C ASP A 197 22.63 -6.16 -7.64
N ALA A 198 21.41 -6.55 -8.02
CA ALA A 198 20.21 -6.43 -7.20
C ALA A 198 20.31 -7.27 -5.93
N TYR A 199 20.84 -8.50 -6.01
CA TYR A 199 21.11 -9.33 -4.84
C TYR A 199 22.06 -8.65 -3.85
N ALA A 200 23.15 -8.06 -4.33
CA ALA A 200 24.12 -7.35 -3.48
C ALA A 200 23.49 -6.14 -2.77
N VAL A 201 22.74 -5.31 -3.50
CA VAL A 201 22.03 -4.13 -2.95
C VAL A 201 20.99 -4.54 -1.92
N LEU A 202 20.15 -5.52 -2.28
CA LEU A 202 19.01 -5.93 -1.47
C LEU A 202 19.47 -6.61 -0.18
N THR A 203 20.45 -7.51 -0.25
CA THR A 203 20.98 -8.18 0.95
C THR A 203 21.78 -7.26 1.84
N ALA A 204 22.48 -6.25 1.30
CA ALA A 204 23.10 -5.21 2.12
C ALA A 204 22.04 -4.41 2.89
N THR A 205 20.96 -4.02 2.20
CA THR A 205 19.82 -3.30 2.78
C THR A 205 19.11 -4.14 3.85
N LEU A 206 18.71 -5.37 3.53
CA LEU A 206 18.03 -6.27 4.47
C LEU A 206 18.87 -6.56 5.71
N ARG A 207 20.19 -6.76 5.59
CA ARG A 207 21.06 -6.97 6.76
C ARG A 207 21.15 -5.73 7.66
N GLN A 208 21.15 -4.53 7.07
CA GLN A 208 21.10 -3.28 7.84
C GLN A 208 19.76 -3.17 8.58
N ASP A 209 18.66 -3.41 7.88
CA ASP A 209 17.32 -3.30 8.42
C ASP A 209 17.03 -4.36 9.48
N GLU A 210 17.50 -5.60 9.31
CA GLU A 210 17.43 -6.65 10.33
C GLU A 210 18.13 -6.26 11.64
N ARG A 211 19.23 -5.50 11.57
CA ARG A 211 19.96 -5.07 12.77
C ARG A 211 19.22 -3.98 13.55
N VAL A 212 18.42 -3.16 12.85
CA VAL A 212 17.83 -1.93 13.41
C VAL A 212 16.34 -2.11 13.71
N LEU A 213 15.62 -2.81 12.85
CA LEU A 213 14.15 -2.82 12.81
C LEU A 213 13.54 -4.16 13.23
N ARG A 214 14.27 -5.27 13.08
CA ARG A 214 13.73 -6.59 13.41
C ARG A 214 13.61 -6.73 14.92
N ASP A 215 12.40 -7.00 15.38
CA ASP A 215 12.13 -7.34 16.75
C ASP A 215 12.50 -8.82 16.98
N PRO A 216 13.49 -9.13 17.83
CA PRO A 216 13.89 -10.51 18.08
C PRO A 216 12.81 -11.32 18.83
N ALA A 217 11.83 -10.67 19.46
CA ALA A 217 10.80 -11.35 20.25
C ALA A 217 9.82 -12.15 19.37
N ASP A 218 9.49 -11.64 18.18
CA ASP A 218 8.50 -12.25 17.27
C ASP A 218 9.01 -12.38 15.82
N GLY A 219 10.17 -11.79 15.51
CA GLY A 219 10.77 -11.80 14.19
C GLY A 219 10.17 -10.80 13.20
N LEU A 220 9.19 -9.99 13.62
CA LEU A 220 8.58 -8.94 12.82
C LEU A 220 9.49 -7.70 12.72
N PHE A 221 9.18 -6.82 11.78
CA PHE A 221 9.89 -5.57 11.56
C PHE A 221 9.06 -4.40 12.07
N ARG A 222 9.72 -3.51 12.80
CA ARG A 222 9.17 -2.25 13.25
C ARG A 222 9.25 -1.19 12.14
N GLY A 223 8.37 -0.20 12.24
CA GLY A 223 8.31 0.92 11.30
C GLY A 223 6.89 1.30 10.92
N GLU A 224 6.77 2.42 10.22
CA GLU A 224 5.47 2.95 9.82
C GLU A 224 4.77 2.11 8.75
N GLN A 225 3.57 2.53 8.33
CA GLN A 225 2.79 1.85 7.29
C GLN A 225 3.32 2.28 5.91
N SER A 226 3.61 1.31 5.05
CA SER A 226 4.08 1.59 3.68
C SER A 226 3.00 2.34 2.93
N PHE A 227 3.31 3.52 2.37
CA PHE A 227 2.27 4.40 1.82
C PHE A 227 1.87 5.64 2.59
N LEU A 228 1.63 5.35 3.86
CA LEU A 228 0.66 5.99 4.71
C LEU A 228 1.45 6.79 5.74
N ASP A 229 2.38 7.59 5.21
CA ASP A 229 3.50 8.22 5.91
C ASP A 229 3.14 9.59 6.48
N TRP A 230 1.95 10.12 6.14
CA TRP A 230 1.35 11.25 6.83
C TRP A 230 0.69 10.72 8.10
N ARG A 231 1.49 10.53 9.15
CA ARG A 231 1.08 9.91 10.42
C ARG A 231 -0.19 10.47 11.04
N GLU A 232 -0.48 11.76 10.88
CA GLU A 232 -1.73 12.39 11.34
C GLU A 232 -2.99 11.79 10.67
N GLN A 233 -2.81 11.06 9.57
CA GLN A 233 -3.88 10.45 8.79
C GLN A 233 -4.19 9.00 9.16
N THR A 234 -3.27 8.30 9.82
CA THR A 234 -3.32 6.83 9.98
C THR A 234 -2.93 6.33 11.37
N TYR A 235 -2.32 7.19 12.18
CA TYR A 235 -1.93 6.91 13.57
C TYR A 235 -2.74 7.79 14.54
N PRO A 236 -2.83 7.40 15.82
CA PRO A 236 -3.42 8.26 16.84
C PRO A 236 -2.78 9.65 16.84
N LEU A 237 -3.59 10.71 16.85
CA LEU A 237 -3.11 12.10 16.68
C LEU A 237 -1.98 12.49 17.65
N TRP A 238 -1.96 11.92 18.85
CA TRP A 238 -0.92 12.17 19.86
C TRP A 238 0.48 11.65 19.45
N THR A 239 0.61 10.82 18.40
CA THR A 239 1.91 10.39 17.87
C THR A 239 2.53 11.39 16.90
N GLN A 240 1.80 12.44 16.48
CA GLN A 240 2.26 13.38 15.45
C GLN A 240 3.60 14.07 15.78
N ASN A 241 3.84 14.37 17.06
CA ASN A 241 5.06 15.04 17.54
C ASN A 241 6.02 14.08 18.26
N ASN A 242 5.66 12.81 18.37
CA ASN A 242 6.48 11.77 18.99
C ASN A 242 6.40 10.48 18.19
N VAL A 243 7.26 10.39 17.18
CA VAL A 243 7.33 9.25 16.27
C VAL A 243 7.98 8.01 16.89
N GLY A 244 8.41 8.06 18.16
CA GLY A 244 8.97 6.91 18.85
C GLY A 244 7.98 5.74 18.97
N THR A 245 6.70 6.04 19.17
CA THR A 245 5.61 5.04 19.13
C THR A 245 5.48 4.42 17.74
N ILE A 246 5.50 5.22 16.68
CA ILE A 246 5.44 4.73 15.29
C ILE A 246 6.65 3.83 15.00
N ALA A 247 7.85 4.28 15.38
CA ALA A 247 9.10 3.54 15.21
C ALA A 247 9.16 2.23 16.01
N ALA A 248 8.43 2.15 17.13
CA ALA A 248 8.34 0.94 17.96
C ALA A 248 7.23 -0.02 17.50
N SER A 249 6.25 0.50 16.76
CA SER A 249 5.10 -0.25 16.23
C SER A 249 5.46 -1.05 15.00
N LYS A 250 4.58 -1.99 14.62
CA LYS A 250 4.76 -2.86 13.46
C LYS A 250 3.53 -2.75 12.57
N SER A 251 3.71 -2.45 11.30
CA SER A 251 2.60 -2.40 10.33
C SER A 251 2.54 -3.65 9.45
N LEU A 252 1.34 -4.00 9.01
CA LEU A 252 1.11 -5.13 8.09
C LEU A 252 1.85 -4.90 6.77
N SER A 253 1.62 -3.76 6.13
CA SER A 253 2.16 -3.44 4.81
C SER A 253 3.69 -3.46 4.78
N THR A 254 4.35 -2.92 5.80
CA THR A 254 5.83 -2.96 5.90
C THR A 254 6.36 -4.36 6.15
N ASN A 255 5.72 -5.15 7.02
CA ASN A 255 6.15 -6.54 7.24
C ASN A 255 5.97 -7.41 5.99
N VAL A 256 4.90 -7.21 5.23
CA VAL A 256 4.70 -7.89 3.95
C VAL A 256 5.71 -7.40 2.90
N ALA A 257 6.08 -6.12 2.90
CA ALA A 257 7.16 -5.61 2.04
C ALA A 257 8.52 -6.26 2.36
N PHE A 258 8.85 -6.46 3.64
CA PHE A 258 10.04 -7.22 4.04
C PHE A 258 9.97 -8.68 3.60
N LEU A 259 8.80 -9.33 3.71
CA LEU A 259 8.59 -10.68 3.19
C LEU A 259 8.88 -10.75 1.68
N ALA A 260 8.27 -9.85 0.90
CA ALA A 260 8.49 -9.78 -0.54
C ALA A 260 9.95 -9.50 -0.90
N ALA A 261 10.63 -8.65 -0.12
CA ALA A 261 12.04 -8.35 -0.30
C ALA A 261 12.95 -9.56 -0.01
N MET A 262 12.67 -10.34 1.04
CA MET A 262 13.43 -11.57 1.31
C MET A 262 13.24 -12.61 0.20
N ARG A 263 12.02 -12.76 -0.33
CA ARG A 263 11.78 -13.63 -1.50
C ARG A 263 12.47 -13.13 -2.77
N ALA A 264 12.48 -11.83 -3.00
CA ALA A 264 13.22 -11.25 -4.11
C ALA A 264 14.74 -11.47 -3.95
N ALA A 265 15.28 -11.40 -2.73
CA ALA A 265 16.67 -11.73 -2.47
C ALA A 265 16.96 -13.21 -2.78
N ALA A 266 16.09 -14.14 -2.36
CA ALA A 266 16.23 -15.55 -2.72
C ALA A 266 16.20 -15.76 -4.24
N TYR A 267 15.25 -15.13 -4.93
CA TYR A 267 15.10 -15.19 -6.39
C TYR A 267 16.33 -14.66 -7.13
N PHE A 268 16.80 -13.44 -6.81
CA PHE A 268 18.00 -12.88 -7.43
C PHE A 268 19.25 -13.67 -7.07
N GLY A 269 19.35 -14.16 -5.83
CA GLY A 269 20.45 -15.01 -5.38
C GLY A 269 20.54 -16.31 -6.16
N ALA A 270 19.40 -16.98 -6.39
CA ALA A 270 19.34 -18.21 -7.18
C ALA A 270 19.80 -17.97 -8.63
N LEU A 271 19.31 -16.90 -9.28
CA LEU A 271 19.74 -16.52 -10.63
C LEU A 271 21.21 -16.08 -10.70
N ALA A 272 21.74 -15.54 -9.61
CA ALA A 272 23.13 -15.13 -9.46
C ALA A 272 24.08 -16.29 -9.13
N GLY A 273 23.57 -17.45 -8.70
CA GLY A 273 24.38 -18.54 -8.16
C GLY A 273 24.97 -18.24 -6.77
N ALA A 274 24.28 -17.44 -5.95
CA ALA A 274 24.73 -17.09 -4.61
C ALA A 274 24.50 -18.23 -3.60
N GLU A 275 25.53 -18.58 -2.83
CA GLU A 275 25.49 -19.70 -1.86
C GLU A 275 24.45 -19.50 -0.74
N ASP A 276 24.16 -18.26 -0.35
CA ASP A 276 23.23 -17.95 0.73
C ASP A 276 21.80 -17.64 0.25
N ALA A 277 21.47 -17.86 -1.03
CA ALA A 277 20.14 -17.61 -1.59
C ALA A 277 19.02 -18.34 -0.83
N GLU A 278 19.21 -19.62 -0.51
CA GLU A 278 18.25 -20.41 0.28
C GLU A 278 18.06 -19.90 1.71
N THR A 279 19.05 -19.18 2.27
CA THR A 279 18.90 -18.58 3.59
C THR A 279 17.85 -17.49 3.59
N TRP A 280 17.75 -16.72 2.50
CA TRP A 280 16.73 -15.69 2.36
C TRP A 280 15.33 -16.28 2.20
N GLU A 281 15.19 -17.42 1.50
CA GLU A 281 13.91 -18.12 1.40
C GLU A 281 13.44 -18.64 2.77
N ARG A 282 14.35 -19.23 3.57
CA ARG A 282 14.01 -19.65 4.94
C ARG A 282 13.60 -18.47 5.82
N LYS A 283 14.30 -17.32 5.71
CA LYS A 283 13.94 -16.09 6.44
C LYS A 283 12.56 -15.57 6.02
N ALA A 284 12.28 -15.55 4.72
CA ALA A 284 10.98 -15.18 4.18
C ALA A 284 9.86 -16.06 4.76
N GLU A 285 10.05 -17.39 4.73
CA GLU A 285 9.04 -18.32 5.26
C GLU A 285 8.84 -18.16 6.77
N ASN A 286 9.90 -17.91 7.54
CA ASN A 286 9.79 -17.61 8.97
C ASN A 286 8.99 -16.32 9.20
N LEU A 287 9.29 -15.25 8.47
CA LEU A 287 8.56 -13.98 8.58
C LEU A 287 7.09 -14.16 8.19
N ARG A 288 6.79 -14.88 7.10
CA ARG A 288 5.41 -15.20 6.66
C ARG A 288 4.61 -15.87 7.79
N ARG A 289 5.22 -16.82 8.50
CA ARG A 289 4.60 -17.53 9.63
C ARG A 289 4.37 -16.63 10.85
N SER A 290 5.18 -15.59 11.04
CA SER A 290 4.94 -14.58 12.08
C SER A 290 3.82 -13.61 11.72
N ILE A 291 3.74 -13.17 10.45
CA ILE A 291 2.79 -12.11 10.03
C ILE A 291 1.33 -12.54 10.26
N HIS A 292 0.92 -13.70 9.76
CA HIS A 292 -0.49 -14.10 9.80
C HIS A 292 -1.09 -14.09 11.23
N PRO A 293 -0.54 -14.83 12.21
CA PRO A 293 -1.10 -14.83 13.57
C PRO A 293 -0.93 -13.48 14.29
N ALA A 294 0.07 -12.69 13.95
CA ALA A 294 0.30 -11.40 14.59
C ALA A 294 -0.76 -10.37 14.16
N PHE A 295 -1.10 -10.29 12.87
CA PHE A 295 -2.01 -9.26 12.36
C PHE A 295 -3.46 -9.74 12.16
N PHE A 296 -3.71 -11.03 11.96
CA PHE A 296 -5.07 -11.52 11.70
C PHE A 296 -5.92 -11.44 12.97
N ASP A 297 -7.05 -10.74 12.88
CA ASP A 297 -8.07 -10.72 13.93
C ASP A 297 -9.17 -11.74 13.60
N PRO A 298 -9.25 -12.87 14.30
CA PRO A 298 -10.27 -13.89 14.04
C PRO A 298 -11.70 -13.42 14.35
N LYS A 299 -11.89 -12.42 15.23
CA LYS A 299 -13.22 -11.86 15.55
C LYS A 299 -13.73 -11.00 14.40
N ARG A 300 -12.85 -10.19 13.79
CA ARG A 300 -13.18 -9.33 12.64
C ARG A 300 -13.10 -10.07 11.31
N GLY A 301 -12.34 -11.16 11.25
CA GLY A 301 -12.10 -11.96 10.04
C GLY A 301 -11.23 -11.25 9.00
N CYS A 302 -10.45 -10.25 9.42
CA CYS A 302 -9.57 -9.46 8.58
C CYS A 302 -8.24 -9.20 9.29
N TYR A 303 -7.28 -8.58 8.59
CA TYR A 303 -6.03 -8.14 9.21
C TYR A 303 -6.19 -6.78 9.86
N SER A 304 -5.60 -6.63 11.05
CA SER A 304 -5.25 -5.31 11.60
C SER A 304 -4.12 -4.70 10.76
N SER A 305 -4.18 -3.38 10.52
CA SER A 305 -3.12 -2.65 9.83
C SER A 305 -1.87 -2.46 10.69
N LEU A 306 -2.04 -2.44 12.02
CA LEU A 306 -1.03 -1.97 12.95
C LEU A 306 -1.04 -2.76 14.27
N LEU A 307 0.14 -3.22 14.68
CA LEU A 307 0.45 -3.52 16.07
C LEU A 307 1.00 -2.25 16.70
N LEU A 308 0.12 -1.49 17.35
CA LEU A 308 0.46 -0.23 17.97
C LEU A 308 1.21 -0.53 19.26
N ARG A 309 2.46 -0.07 19.31
CA ARG A 309 3.29 -0.14 20.51
C ARG A 309 3.38 1.21 21.17
N ASP A 310 2.82 1.29 22.37
CA ASP A 310 2.98 2.44 23.25
C ASP A 310 3.58 1.98 24.57
N GLY A 311 4.81 2.40 24.84
CA GLY A 311 5.53 1.94 26.00
C GLY A 311 5.87 0.44 25.94
N LEU A 312 5.42 -0.32 26.94
CA LEU A 312 5.61 -1.79 26.94
C LEU A 312 4.47 -2.54 26.28
N VAL A 313 3.35 -1.87 26.07
CA VAL A 313 2.15 -2.50 25.55
C VAL A 313 2.20 -2.46 24.03
N GLU A 314 2.02 -3.62 23.42
CA GLU A 314 1.79 -3.76 22.00
C GLU A 314 0.42 -4.41 21.81
N ARG A 315 -0.41 -3.83 20.93
CA ARG A 315 -1.73 -4.38 20.64
C ARG A 315 -2.13 -4.20 19.18
N ARG A 316 -2.98 -5.10 18.69
CA ARG A 316 -3.68 -4.89 17.42
C ARG A 316 -4.63 -3.72 17.55
N THR A 317 -4.64 -2.85 16.55
CA THR A 317 -5.69 -1.84 16.38
C THR A 317 -6.85 -2.42 15.57
N GLU A 318 -8.07 -1.88 15.77
CA GLU A 318 -9.22 -2.21 14.92
C GLU A 318 -9.23 -1.37 13.63
N ARG A 319 -8.06 -1.26 12.97
CA ARG A 319 -7.86 -0.51 11.72
C ARG A 319 -7.46 -1.43 10.59
N ASP A 320 -7.83 -1.08 9.37
CA ASP A 320 -7.58 -1.84 8.15
C ASP A 320 -6.70 -1.04 7.18
N ASP A 321 -5.85 -1.74 6.42
CA ASP A 321 -4.97 -1.20 5.37
C ASP A 321 -5.21 -2.02 4.09
N LEU A 322 -5.72 -1.36 3.05
CA LEU A 322 -6.09 -2.00 1.78
C LEU A 322 -4.87 -2.62 1.08
N LEU A 323 -3.78 -1.86 0.99
CA LEU A 323 -2.57 -2.28 0.29
C LEU A 323 -1.90 -3.41 1.06
N GLY A 324 -1.74 -3.26 2.37
CA GLY A 324 -1.17 -4.29 3.24
C GLY A 324 -1.93 -5.61 3.14
N THR A 325 -3.26 -5.55 3.15
CA THR A 325 -4.13 -6.73 2.98
C THR A 325 -3.95 -7.36 1.60
N ALA A 326 -3.97 -6.56 0.53
CA ALA A 326 -3.80 -7.05 -0.83
C ALA A 326 -2.44 -7.74 -1.03
N LEU A 327 -1.36 -7.11 -0.57
CA LEU A 327 -0.01 -7.67 -0.63
C LEU A 327 0.10 -8.95 0.20
N ALA A 328 -0.56 -9.03 1.37
CA ALA A 328 -0.56 -10.25 2.18
C ALA A 328 -1.16 -11.44 1.41
N ILE A 329 -2.25 -11.22 0.66
CA ILE A 329 -2.83 -12.26 -0.23
C ILE A 329 -1.86 -12.61 -1.37
N LEU A 330 -1.30 -11.60 -2.04
CA LEU A 330 -0.39 -11.79 -3.17
C LEU A 330 0.91 -12.50 -2.78
N GLU A 331 1.35 -12.33 -1.54
CA GLU A 331 2.51 -13.01 -0.95
C GLU A 331 2.12 -14.27 -0.14
N ASN A 332 0.90 -14.82 -0.31
CA ASN A 332 0.47 -16.09 0.31
C ASN A 332 0.63 -16.13 1.84
N VAL A 333 0.38 -15.01 2.52
CA VAL A 333 0.44 -14.93 3.98
C VAL A 333 -0.68 -15.76 4.63
N PRO A 334 -1.97 -15.55 4.33
CA PRO A 334 -3.02 -16.39 4.92
C PRO A 334 -3.07 -17.78 4.27
N PRO A 335 -3.74 -18.73 4.94
CA PRO A 335 -4.23 -19.95 4.29
C PRO A 335 -5.04 -19.62 3.01
N PRO A 336 -4.88 -20.40 1.92
CA PRO A 336 -5.53 -20.09 0.63
C PRO A 336 -7.06 -19.98 0.70
N ASP A 337 -7.71 -20.77 1.55
CA ASP A 337 -9.16 -20.81 1.77
C ASP A 337 -9.69 -19.57 2.50
N GLN A 338 -8.85 -18.82 3.22
CA GLN A 338 -9.23 -17.58 3.89
C GLN A 338 -9.09 -16.34 2.99
N ALA A 339 -8.33 -16.43 1.90
CA ALA A 339 -7.93 -15.25 1.12
C ALA A 339 -9.11 -14.45 0.57
N ALA A 340 -10.10 -15.12 -0.03
CA ALA A 340 -11.28 -14.45 -0.57
C ALA A 340 -12.13 -13.82 0.53
N ALA A 341 -12.27 -14.49 1.68
CA ALA A 341 -13.04 -13.98 2.82
C ALA A 341 -12.39 -12.74 3.44
N ILE A 342 -11.07 -12.73 3.60
CA ILE A 342 -10.31 -11.57 4.11
C ILE A 342 -10.51 -10.36 3.19
N LEU A 343 -10.40 -10.54 1.88
CA LEU A 343 -10.58 -9.44 0.91
C LEU A 343 -12.01 -8.87 0.96
N ALA A 344 -13.01 -9.73 1.12
CA ALA A 344 -14.42 -9.34 1.15
C ALA A 344 -14.81 -8.52 2.40
N ARG A 345 -14.00 -8.57 3.46
CA ARG A 345 -14.23 -7.82 4.71
C ARG A 345 -13.83 -6.36 4.65
N HIS A 346 -12.96 -5.97 3.71
CA HIS A 346 -12.56 -4.58 3.55
C HIS A 346 -13.78 -3.75 3.11
N PRO A 347 -14.02 -2.58 3.71
CA PRO A 347 -15.11 -1.70 3.29
C PRO A 347 -15.09 -1.35 1.81
N LEU A 348 -16.28 -1.29 1.22
CA LEU A 348 -16.45 -0.90 -0.17
C LEU A 348 -17.55 0.16 -0.29
N GLY A 349 -17.16 1.37 -0.67
CA GLY A 349 -18.08 2.45 -1.01
C GLY A 349 -18.56 2.36 -2.46
N SER A 350 -19.34 3.34 -2.90
CA SER A 350 -19.86 3.41 -4.27
C SER A 350 -18.76 3.63 -5.33
N SER A 351 -17.69 4.35 -4.97
CA SER A 351 -16.61 4.73 -5.88
C SER A 351 -15.37 3.84 -5.78
N GLY A 352 -15.29 2.97 -4.77
CA GLY A 352 -14.13 2.09 -4.53
C GLY A 352 -13.87 1.82 -3.05
N PRO A 353 -12.87 0.98 -2.73
CA PRO A 353 -12.43 0.75 -1.36
C PRO A 353 -11.56 1.91 -0.85
N PRO A 354 -11.73 2.35 0.41
CA PRO A 354 -10.83 3.34 1.00
C PRO A 354 -9.49 2.69 1.33
N VAL A 355 -8.41 3.47 1.36
CA VAL A 355 -7.07 2.95 1.64
C VAL A 355 -6.87 2.55 3.10
N VAL A 356 -7.58 3.23 4.01
CA VAL A 356 -7.66 2.92 5.43
C VAL A 356 -9.12 2.88 5.87
N SER A 357 -9.41 2.19 6.97
CA SER A 357 -10.72 2.23 7.61
C SER A 357 -10.59 1.86 9.10
N PRO A 358 -11.47 2.36 9.98
CA PRO A 358 -12.43 3.45 9.75
C PRO A 358 -11.75 4.81 9.50
N GLN A 359 -12.53 5.78 8.98
CA GLN A 359 -12.12 7.16 8.73
C GLN A 359 -12.16 8.02 10.01
N GLU A 360 -11.39 9.11 10.03
CA GLU A 360 -11.34 10.08 11.13
C GLU A 360 -12.13 11.35 10.78
N THR A 361 -12.85 11.91 11.76
CA THR A 361 -13.74 13.06 11.57
C THR A 361 -13.03 14.42 11.56
N THR A 362 -11.80 14.49 12.06
CA THR A 362 -11.05 15.75 12.23
C THR A 362 -9.82 15.87 11.33
N VAL A 363 -9.66 14.94 10.38
CA VAL A 363 -8.48 14.81 9.55
C VAL A 363 -8.86 15.09 8.09
N PRO A 364 -8.17 16.01 7.38
CA PRO A 364 -8.50 16.36 6.00
C PRO A 364 -8.31 15.16 5.06
N ILE A 365 -8.94 15.22 3.89
CA ILE A 365 -8.88 14.13 2.90
C ILE A 365 -7.42 14.02 2.43
N TYR A 366 -6.84 12.83 2.57
CA TYR A 366 -5.62 12.43 1.89
C TYR A 366 -5.47 10.90 1.98
N HIS A 367 -4.86 10.36 3.03
CA HIS A 367 -4.99 8.91 3.29
C HIS A 367 -6.33 8.63 3.99
N ASN A 368 -6.69 9.45 4.97
CA ASN A 368 -8.04 9.52 5.51
C ASN A 368 -9.02 9.93 4.41
N CYS A 369 -10.17 9.28 4.37
CA CYS A 369 -11.21 9.45 3.36
C CYS A 369 -10.69 9.27 1.91
N GLY A 370 -9.56 8.56 1.70
CA GLY A 370 -8.92 8.45 0.39
C GLY A 370 -9.21 7.12 -0.32
N ILE A 371 -9.51 7.18 -1.62
CA ILE A 371 -9.39 6.06 -2.56
C ILE A 371 -8.16 6.32 -3.43
N TRP A 372 -7.19 5.42 -3.38
CA TRP A 372 -5.99 5.49 -4.23
C TRP A 372 -6.04 4.38 -5.28
N PRO A 373 -6.19 4.71 -6.58
CA PRO A 373 -6.40 3.71 -7.63
C PRO A 373 -5.34 2.60 -7.70
N PHE A 374 -4.08 2.87 -7.33
CA PHE A 374 -3.05 1.83 -7.32
C PHE A 374 -3.26 0.79 -6.20
N ALA A 375 -3.72 1.21 -5.01
CA ALA A 375 -4.03 0.30 -3.92
C ALA A 375 -5.25 -0.55 -4.28
N THR A 376 -6.25 0.07 -4.94
CA THR A 376 -7.38 -0.63 -5.55
C THR A 376 -6.90 -1.65 -6.60
N ALA A 377 -5.89 -1.32 -7.42
CA ALA A 377 -5.36 -2.25 -8.42
C ALA A 377 -4.71 -3.48 -7.77
N TRP A 378 -3.90 -3.28 -6.72
CA TRP A 378 -3.35 -4.39 -5.94
C TRP A 378 -4.44 -5.27 -5.32
N TRP A 379 -5.48 -4.67 -4.74
CA TRP A 379 -6.64 -5.39 -4.21
C TRP A 379 -7.40 -6.16 -5.28
N THR A 380 -7.54 -5.59 -6.48
CA THR A 380 -8.15 -6.23 -7.65
C THR A 380 -7.35 -7.48 -8.08
N LEU A 381 -6.03 -7.35 -8.20
CA LEU A 381 -5.15 -8.47 -8.54
C LEU A 381 -5.15 -9.55 -7.45
N ALA A 382 -5.21 -9.16 -6.17
CA ALA A 382 -5.39 -10.09 -5.06
C ALA A 382 -6.72 -10.85 -5.16
N GLY A 383 -7.81 -10.18 -5.55
CA GLY A 383 -9.10 -10.81 -5.82
C GLY A 383 -9.03 -11.84 -6.95
N ALA A 384 -8.36 -11.51 -8.06
CA ALA A 384 -8.17 -12.45 -9.18
C ALA A 384 -7.36 -13.69 -8.77
N LYS A 385 -6.35 -13.49 -7.91
CA LYS A 385 -5.56 -14.60 -7.34
C LYS A 385 -6.38 -15.46 -6.38
N ALA A 386 -7.19 -14.83 -5.52
CA ALA A 386 -8.05 -15.50 -4.54
C ALA A 386 -9.31 -16.12 -5.15
N GLY A 387 -9.57 -15.92 -6.44
CA GLY A 387 -10.77 -16.42 -7.10
C GLY A 387 -12.04 -15.68 -6.70
N HIS A 388 -11.95 -14.37 -6.42
CA HIS A 388 -13.08 -13.55 -6.01
C HIS A 388 -13.52 -12.58 -7.13
N PRO A 389 -14.53 -12.94 -7.96
CA PRO A 389 -14.94 -12.15 -9.12
C PRO A 389 -15.56 -10.80 -8.75
N GLY A 390 -16.28 -10.73 -7.62
CA GLY A 390 -16.83 -9.46 -7.11
C GLY A 390 -15.77 -8.42 -6.76
N VAL A 391 -14.66 -8.81 -6.12
CA VAL A 391 -13.51 -7.92 -5.85
C VAL A 391 -12.95 -7.38 -7.16
N VAL A 392 -12.79 -8.25 -8.16
CA VAL A 392 -12.25 -7.89 -9.47
C VAL A 392 -13.16 -6.89 -10.18
N ASP A 393 -14.46 -7.15 -10.23
CA ASP A 393 -15.44 -6.24 -10.85
C ASP A 393 -15.46 -4.87 -10.16
N ALA A 394 -15.52 -4.84 -8.83
CA ALA A 394 -15.56 -3.59 -8.07
C ALA A 394 -14.28 -2.75 -8.26
N GLY A 395 -13.11 -3.38 -8.20
CA GLY A 395 -11.84 -2.69 -8.34
C GLY A 395 -11.58 -2.20 -9.77
N PHE A 396 -11.92 -3.00 -10.78
CA PHE A 396 -11.84 -2.61 -12.19
C PHE A 396 -12.70 -1.37 -12.48
N ARG A 397 -13.97 -1.37 -12.02
CA ARG A 397 -14.88 -0.23 -12.20
C ARG A 397 -14.41 1.01 -11.45
N SER A 398 -13.95 0.85 -10.20
CA SER A 398 -13.41 1.96 -9.41
C SER A 398 -12.30 2.69 -10.16
N ILE A 399 -11.33 1.96 -10.72
CA ILE A 399 -10.20 2.54 -11.46
C ILE A 399 -10.67 3.14 -12.80
N ALA A 400 -11.49 2.43 -13.57
CA ALA A 400 -11.94 2.89 -14.88
C ALA A 400 -12.81 4.16 -14.78
N THR A 401 -13.81 4.15 -13.89
CA THR A 401 -14.71 5.28 -13.67
C THR A 401 -13.98 6.48 -13.08
N ALA A 402 -13.03 6.27 -12.16
CA ALA A 402 -12.20 7.33 -11.62
C ALA A 402 -11.46 8.11 -12.72
N ALA A 403 -10.79 7.40 -13.62
CA ALA A 403 -10.04 8.01 -14.71
C ALA A 403 -10.95 8.70 -15.73
N ALA A 404 -12.07 8.05 -16.08
CA ALA A 404 -13.05 8.61 -17.01
C ALA A 404 -13.63 9.93 -16.48
N ARG A 405 -14.06 9.94 -15.22
CA ARG A 405 -14.66 11.11 -14.56
C ARG A 405 -13.69 12.28 -14.42
N ASN A 406 -12.43 12.01 -14.08
CA ASN A 406 -11.45 13.07 -13.78
C ASN A 406 -10.57 13.44 -14.99
N LEU A 407 -10.75 12.80 -16.15
CA LEU A 407 -9.96 13.02 -17.36
C LEU A 407 -8.44 12.88 -17.15
N SER A 408 -8.05 12.07 -16.16
CA SER A 408 -6.67 11.78 -15.79
C SER A 408 -6.63 10.62 -14.80
N HIS A 409 -5.53 9.87 -14.78
CA HIS A 409 -5.25 8.92 -13.70
C HIS A 409 -4.75 9.70 -12.48
N MET A 410 -5.70 10.17 -11.66
CA MET A 410 -5.46 10.95 -10.45
C MET A 410 -4.79 10.13 -9.36
N GLU A 411 -3.95 10.78 -8.56
CA GLU A 411 -3.30 10.19 -7.38
C GLU A 411 -4.30 9.63 -6.36
N ASN A 412 -5.32 10.42 -6.05
CA ASN A 412 -6.22 10.18 -4.93
C ASN A 412 -7.63 10.74 -5.23
N LEU A 413 -8.64 10.18 -4.57
CA LEU A 413 -10.04 10.59 -4.69
C LEU A 413 -10.69 10.54 -3.31
N ASP A 414 -11.71 11.36 -3.09
CA ASP A 414 -12.53 11.29 -1.88
C ASP A 414 -13.39 10.01 -1.86
N PHE A 415 -13.39 9.30 -0.73
CA PHE A 415 -14.10 8.04 -0.54
C PHE A 415 -15.62 8.20 -0.60
N ALA A 416 -16.14 9.32 -0.09
CA ALA A 416 -17.58 9.58 -0.06
C ALA A 416 -18.15 9.87 -1.45
N THR A 417 -17.44 10.69 -2.23
CA THR A 417 -17.97 11.26 -3.48
C THR A 417 -17.31 10.72 -4.75
N GLY A 418 -16.12 10.11 -4.65
CA GLY A 418 -15.28 9.73 -5.79
C GLY A 418 -14.66 10.91 -6.55
N ALA A 419 -14.72 12.12 -6.00
CA ALA A 419 -14.19 13.33 -6.65
C ALA A 419 -12.68 13.50 -6.39
N ALA A 420 -11.95 14.09 -7.35
CA ALA A 420 -10.55 14.47 -7.16
C ALA A 420 -10.35 15.68 -6.24
N TRP A 421 -11.43 16.33 -5.81
CA TRP A 421 -11.48 17.24 -4.67
C TRP A 421 -12.93 17.33 -4.15
N ALA A 422 -13.10 17.36 -2.83
CA ALA A 422 -14.38 17.48 -2.14
C ALA A 422 -14.23 18.32 -0.86
N SER A 423 -15.35 18.91 -0.43
CA SER A 423 -15.53 19.55 0.86
C SER A 423 -16.90 19.13 1.40
N HIS A 424 -16.91 18.37 2.50
CA HIS A 424 -18.11 17.89 3.15
C HIS A 424 -17.84 17.70 4.65
N ASP A 425 -18.84 17.97 5.48
CA ASP A 425 -18.79 17.76 6.94
C ASP A 425 -17.56 18.35 7.65
N GLY A 426 -17.04 19.49 7.16
CA GLY A 426 -15.87 20.16 7.72
C GLY A 426 -14.52 19.53 7.33
N ILE A 427 -14.53 18.51 6.47
CA ILE A 427 -13.37 17.81 5.93
C ILE A 427 -13.19 18.22 4.47
N GLU A 428 -11.97 18.58 4.08
CA GLU A 428 -11.66 19.04 2.72
C GLU A 428 -10.42 18.35 2.15
N GLY A 429 -10.37 18.20 0.83
CA GLY A 429 -9.21 17.69 0.11
C GLY A 429 -9.60 16.80 -1.08
N PRO A 430 -8.71 15.95 -1.61
CA PRO A 430 -7.39 15.66 -1.09
C PRO A 430 -6.48 16.89 -0.96
N VAL A 431 -5.70 16.97 0.12
CA VAL A 431 -4.78 18.10 0.40
C VAL A 431 -3.82 18.31 -0.77
N VAL A 432 -3.22 17.23 -1.27
CA VAL A 432 -2.48 17.18 -2.53
C VAL A 432 -3.07 16.07 -3.40
N ASN A 433 -3.12 16.32 -4.70
CA ASN A 433 -3.61 15.37 -5.69
C ASN A 433 -3.00 15.70 -7.04
N SER A 434 -2.11 14.85 -7.53
CA SER A 434 -1.49 14.99 -8.83
C SER A 434 -2.30 14.31 -9.94
N ARG A 435 -2.45 14.99 -11.07
CA ARG A 435 -2.79 14.34 -12.34
C ARG A 435 -1.66 13.44 -12.79
N ARG A 436 -1.97 12.49 -13.70
CA ARG A 436 -1.04 11.55 -14.31
C ARG A 436 -0.09 10.96 -13.27
N GLN A 437 -0.60 10.55 -12.13
CA GLN A 437 0.25 9.97 -11.09
C GLN A 437 0.62 8.54 -11.50
N ILE A 438 1.91 8.22 -11.54
CA ILE A 438 2.40 6.90 -11.99
C ILE A 438 1.79 5.71 -11.25
N TRP A 439 1.43 5.87 -9.98
CA TRP A 439 0.61 4.97 -9.16
C TRP A 439 -0.62 4.52 -9.93
N SER A 440 -1.46 5.48 -10.27
CA SER A 440 -2.78 5.26 -10.85
C SER A 440 -2.68 4.91 -12.33
N VAL A 441 -1.74 5.53 -13.05
CA VAL A 441 -1.41 5.17 -14.44
C VAL A 441 -1.03 3.69 -14.52
N ALA A 442 -0.11 3.24 -13.65
CA ALA A 442 0.30 1.84 -13.61
C ALA A 442 -0.79 0.91 -13.10
N GLY A 443 -1.61 1.36 -12.14
CA GLY A 443 -2.78 0.62 -11.67
C GLY A 443 -3.77 0.33 -12.80
N ALA A 444 -4.07 1.33 -13.63
CA ALA A 444 -4.90 1.16 -14.82
C ALA A 444 -4.24 0.20 -15.83
N LEU A 445 -2.97 0.41 -16.18
CA LEU A 445 -2.25 -0.50 -17.09
C LEU A 445 -2.26 -1.94 -16.56
N GLY A 446 -2.08 -2.14 -15.25
CA GLY A 446 -2.08 -3.46 -14.61
C GLY A 446 -3.42 -4.19 -14.72
N ILE A 447 -4.56 -3.51 -14.52
CA ILE A 447 -5.88 -4.17 -14.67
C ILE A 447 -6.22 -4.49 -16.14
N TYR A 448 -5.72 -3.72 -17.10
CA TYR A 448 -5.91 -4.06 -18.51
C TYR A 448 -4.95 -5.16 -18.95
N HIS A 449 -3.66 -5.04 -18.68
CA HIS A 449 -2.65 -5.97 -19.17
C HIS A 449 -2.64 -7.28 -18.39
N SER A 450 -2.49 -7.22 -17.07
CA SER A 450 -2.27 -8.41 -16.23
C SER A 450 -3.57 -9.12 -15.86
N LEU A 451 -4.70 -8.41 -15.79
CA LEU A 451 -6.00 -8.99 -15.44
C LEU A 451 -6.85 -9.30 -16.69
N LEU A 452 -7.19 -8.29 -17.50
CA LEU A 452 -8.07 -8.48 -18.67
C LEU A 452 -7.41 -9.34 -19.74
N PHE A 453 -6.16 -9.03 -20.15
CA PHE A 453 -5.42 -9.86 -21.11
C PHE A 453 -4.60 -10.98 -20.47
N GLY A 454 -4.42 -10.94 -19.14
CA GLY A 454 -3.73 -12.00 -18.42
C GLY A 454 -2.23 -12.07 -18.68
N VAL A 455 -1.58 -10.95 -19.00
CA VAL A 455 -0.14 -10.91 -19.27
C VAL A 455 0.62 -11.39 -18.04
N GLU A 456 1.35 -12.49 -18.20
CA GLU A 456 2.28 -13.01 -17.20
C GLU A 456 3.65 -13.21 -17.85
N VAL A 457 4.70 -12.69 -17.22
CA VAL A 457 6.07 -12.79 -17.72
C VAL A 457 6.98 -13.33 -16.63
N ASP A 458 7.84 -14.26 -17.03
CA ASP A 458 8.92 -14.83 -16.24
C ASP A 458 10.22 -14.84 -17.06
N VAL A 459 11.36 -15.13 -16.43
CA VAL A 459 12.62 -15.34 -17.16
C VAL A 459 12.50 -16.45 -18.21
N GLU A 460 11.61 -17.42 -18.02
CA GLU A 460 11.27 -18.48 -18.98
C GLU A 460 10.55 -17.97 -20.24
N GLY A 461 9.76 -16.90 -20.15
CA GLY A 461 8.97 -16.41 -21.28
C GLY A 461 7.74 -15.59 -20.93
N ILE A 462 6.83 -15.46 -21.89
CA ILE A 462 5.53 -14.78 -21.73
C ILE A 462 4.39 -15.78 -21.91
N ARG A 463 3.30 -15.60 -21.16
CA ARG A 463 2.03 -16.29 -21.37
C ARG A 463 0.84 -15.35 -21.10
N PHE A 464 -0.34 -15.81 -21.49
CA PHE A 464 -1.58 -15.06 -21.34
C PHE A 464 -2.64 -15.91 -20.63
N ARG A 465 -3.08 -15.47 -19.46
CA ARG A 465 -4.06 -16.14 -18.60
C ARG A 465 -5.12 -15.15 -18.11
N PRO A 466 -6.03 -14.70 -19.00
CA PRO A 466 -7.04 -13.71 -18.63
C PRO A 466 -7.89 -14.18 -17.46
N ARG A 467 -8.26 -13.25 -16.57
CA ARG A 467 -9.09 -13.51 -15.39
C ARG A 467 -10.28 -12.55 -15.40
N ILE A 468 -11.25 -12.86 -16.25
CA ILE A 468 -12.39 -11.99 -16.57
C ILE A 468 -13.65 -12.49 -15.85
N PRO A 469 -14.16 -11.77 -14.84
CA PRO A 469 -15.47 -12.04 -14.24
C PRO A 469 -16.60 -11.97 -15.27
N ALA A 470 -17.65 -12.75 -15.05
CA ALA A 470 -18.87 -12.71 -15.85
C ALA A 470 -19.45 -11.27 -15.97
N ALA A 471 -19.40 -10.50 -14.89
CA ALA A 471 -19.86 -9.10 -14.88
C ALA A 471 -19.13 -8.20 -15.88
N ILE A 472 -17.80 -8.30 -15.95
CA ILE A 472 -16.99 -7.57 -16.92
C ILE A 472 -17.23 -8.14 -18.34
N ALA A 473 -17.33 -9.47 -18.49
CA ALA A 473 -17.51 -10.13 -19.78
C ALA A 473 -18.78 -9.68 -20.53
N ARG A 474 -19.85 -9.34 -19.81
CA ARG A 474 -21.12 -8.88 -20.42
C ARG A 474 -21.00 -7.53 -21.13
N GLU A 475 -20.02 -6.71 -20.77
CA GLU A 475 -19.79 -5.38 -21.36
C GLU A 475 -18.72 -5.38 -22.46
N LEU A 476 -18.07 -6.53 -22.68
CA LEU A 476 -17.05 -6.69 -23.72
C LEU A 476 -17.67 -7.09 -25.06
N GLY A 477 -16.97 -6.81 -26.15
CA GLY A 477 -17.31 -7.27 -27.49
C GLY A 477 -17.20 -8.80 -27.64
N LYS A 478 -17.60 -9.33 -28.80
CA LYS A 478 -17.37 -10.77 -29.12
C LYS A 478 -15.88 -11.10 -29.25
N THR A 479 -15.11 -10.15 -29.73
CA THR A 479 -13.65 -10.24 -29.83
C THR A 479 -13.06 -9.06 -29.08
N VAL A 480 -12.06 -9.33 -28.24
CA VAL A 480 -11.28 -8.34 -27.50
C VAL A 480 -9.83 -8.46 -27.92
N GLU A 481 -9.19 -7.35 -28.26
CA GLU A 481 -7.85 -7.35 -28.84
C GLU A 481 -6.87 -6.47 -28.06
N LEU A 482 -5.65 -6.96 -27.88
CA LEU A 482 -4.48 -6.18 -27.47
C LEU A 482 -3.49 -6.21 -28.63
N ARG A 483 -3.02 -5.05 -29.04
CA ARG A 483 -2.13 -4.88 -30.19
C ARG A 483 -0.87 -4.13 -29.80
N ASN A 484 0.20 -4.44 -30.51
CA ASN A 484 1.48 -3.75 -30.37
C ASN A 484 2.05 -3.77 -28.93
N PHE A 485 1.75 -4.82 -28.16
CA PHE A 485 2.27 -4.97 -26.82
C PHE A 485 3.78 -5.26 -26.87
N PRO A 486 4.64 -4.46 -26.22
CA PRO A 486 6.08 -4.61 -26.29
C PRO A 486 6.55 -5.81 -25.44
N TYR A 487 7.45 -6.62 -26.00
CA TYR A 487 8.11 -7.68 -25.24
C TYR A 487 9.48 -8.00 -25.85
N LEU A 488 10.57 -7.63 -25.15
CA LEU A 488 11.96 -7.95 -25.54
C LEU A 488 12.29 -7.66 -27.01
N GLY A 489 11.97 -6.45 -27.47
CA GLY A 489 12.18 -6.00 -28.85
C GLY A 489 11.15 -6.51 -29.87
N LYS A 490 10.17 -7.32 -29.43
CA LYS A 490 9.09 -7.85 -30.27
C LYS A 490 7.78 -7.11 -30.01
N ARG A 491 6.81 -7.36 -30.89
CA ARG A 491 5.42 -6.91 -30.77
C ARG A 491 4.48 -8.09 -30.65
N ILE A 492 3.71 -8.09 -29.58
CA ILE A 492 2.74 -9.13 -29.28
C ILE A 492 1.33 -8.60 -29.59
N GLU A 493 0.54 -9.46 -30.21
CA GLU A 493 -0.88 -9.27 -30.43
C GLU A 493 -1.65 -10.38 -29.73
N VAL A 494 -2.76 -10.05 -29.09
CA VAL A 494 -3.65 -11.02 -28.44
C VAL A 494 -5.05 -10.76 -28.96
N SER A 495 -5.71 -11.81 -29.45
CA SER A 495 -7.12 -11.79 -29.83
C SER A 495 -7.85 -12.80 -28.96
N MET A 496 -8.70 -12.31 -28.07
CA MET A 496 -9.57 -13.11 -27.22
C MET A 496 -10.95 -13.19 -27.83
N VAL A 497 -11.48 -14.41 -28.01
CA VAL A 497 -12.86 -14.63 -28.45
C VAL A 497 -13.68 -15.08 -27.25
N LEU A 498 -14.67 -14.26 -26.91
CA LEU A 498 -15.55 -14.49 -25.77
C LEU A 498 -16.70 -15.42 -26.16
N PRO A 499 -17.23 -16.23 -25.23
CA PRO A 499 -18.39 -17.08 -25.49
C PRO A 499 -19.67 -16.24 -25.70
N GLU A 500 -20.69 -16.84 -26.32
CA GLU A 500 -22.03 -16.24 -26.38
C GLU A 500 -22.68 -16.23 -24.98
N GLN A 501 -22.54 -17.32 -24.21
CA GLN A 501 -23.04 -17.41 -22.84
C GLN A 501 -22.05 -16.78 -21.86
N ARG A 502 -22.48 -15.69 -21.19
CA ARG A 502 -21.67 -14.89 -20.26
C ARG A 502 -22.36 -14.65 -18.91
N ASP A 503 -23.48 -15.34 -18.68
CA ASP A 503 -24.23 -15.29 -17.44
C ASP A 503 -23.58 -16.16 -16.36
N GLY A 504 -23.86 -15.84 -15.10
CA GLY A 504 -23.24 -16.44 -13.92
C GLY A 504 -22.38 -15.44 -13.14
N ASP A 505 -21.69 -15.95 -12.12
CA ASP A 505 -20.98 -15.12 -11.14
C ASP A 505 -19.46 -15.34 -11.14
N GLY A 506 -18.97 -16.41 -11.78
CA GLY A 506 -17.56 -16.80 -11.80
C GLY A 506 -16.68 -16.08 -12.84
N PHE A 507 -15.55 -16.70 -13.18
CA PHE A 507 -14.61 -16.21 -14.21
C PHE A 507 -14.76 -17.00 -15.51
N LEU A 508 -14.61 -16.33 -16.66
CA LEU A 508 -14.49 -17.01 -17.95
C LEU A 508 -13.33 -18.02 -17.93
N THR A 509 -13.53 -19.18 -18.56
CA THR A 509 -12.51 -20.23 -18.67
C THR A 509 -11.72 -20.13 -19.96
N ILE A 510 -10.49 -20.62 -19.96
CA ILE A 510 -9.68 -20.70 -21.18
C ILE A 510 -9.93 -22.06 -21.83
N VAL A 511 -10.52 -22.07 -23.03
CA VAL A 511 -10.78 -23.28 -23.81
C VAL A 511 -9.56 -23.66 -24.64
N SER A 512 -8.95 -22.68 -25.32
CA SER A 512 -7.73 -22.91 -26.07
C SER A 512 -6.88 -21.66 -26.18
N THR A 513 -5.57 -21.88 -26.31
CA THR A 513 -4.57 -20.84 -26.56
C THR A 513 -3.69 -21.29 -27.71
N GLU A 514 -3.55 -20.45 -28.71
CA GLU A 514 -2.66 -20.63 -29.84
C GLU A 514 -1.70 -19.45 -29.95
N VAL A 515 -0.45 -19.71 -30.35
CA VAL A 515 0.52 -18.69 -30.76
C VAL A 515 0.91 -18.96 -32.21
N ASP A 516 0.75 -17.96 -33.07
CA ASP A 516 1.04 -18.05 -34.50
C ASP A 516 0.39 -19.24 -35.21
N GLY A 517 -0.85 -19.58 -34.80
CA GLY A 517 -1.63 -20.70 -35.33
C GLY A 517 -1.21 -22.09 -34.82
N LYS A 518 -0.31 -22.15 -33.83
CA LYS A 518 0.10 -23.40 -33.16
C LYS A 518 -0.44 -23.43 -31.73
N PRO A 519 -0.94 -24.57 -31.23
CA PRO A 519 -1.33 -24.71 -29.83
C PRO A 519 -0.18 -24.32 -28.88
N ALA A 520 -0.46 -23.44 -27.90
CA ALA A 520 0.54 -22.93 -26.95
C ALA A 520 0.38 -23.49 -25.53
N GLY A 521 -0.68 -24.26 -25.26
CA GLY A 521 -0.97 -24.80 -23.92
C GLY A 521 -1.05 -23.70 -22.85
N GLY A 522 -0.77 -24.06 -21.59
CA GLY A 522 -0.78 -23.13 -20.46
C GLY A 522 0.61 -22.64 -20.01
N GLY A 523 1.68 -23.06 -20.68
CA GLY A 523 3.07 -22.77 -20.29
C GLY A 523 3.57 -21.39 -20.76
N PHE A 524 4.78 -21.03 -20.35
CA PHE A 524 5.48 -19.86 -20.87
C PHE A 524 6.03 -20.13 -22.27
N VAL A 525 5.94 -19.14 -23.16
CA VAL A 525 6.57 -19.17 -24.48
C VAL A 525 7.86 -18.32 -24.44
N PRO A 526 9.04 -18.93 -24.63
CA PRO A 526 10.31 -18.19 -24.61
C PRO A 526 10.38 -17.16 -25.73
N ALA A 527 11.02 -16.02 -25.46
CA ALA A 527 11.18 -14.95 -26.45
C ALA A 527 11.86 -15.42 -27.75
N ALA A 528 12.83 -16.33 -27.67
CA ALA A 528 13.50 -16.90 -28.84
C ALA A 528 12.55 -17.68 -29.79
N GLY A 529 11.43 -18.18 -29.26
CA GLY A 529 10.41 -18.88 -30.04
C GLY A 529 9.41 -17.94 -30.74
N LEU A 530 9.53 -16.63 -30.54
CA LEU A 530 8.59 -15.62 -31.05
C LEU A 530 9.14 -14.91 -32.29
N LYS A 531 8.28 -14.67 -33.27
CA LYS A 531 8.52 -13.76 -34.39
C LYS A 531 8.55 -12.31 -33.91
N ASP A 532 9.06 -11.40 -34.75
CA ASP A 532 9.05 -9.96 -34.48
C ASP A 532 7.64 -9.43 -34.20
N ARG A 533 6.65 -10.01 -34.88
CA ARG A 533 5.23 -9.88 -34.55
C ARG A 533 4.62 -11.25 -34.38
N SER A 534 4.27 -11.61 -33.14
CA SER A 534 3.63 -12.88 -32.81
C SER A 534 2.21 -12.66 -32.33
N ARG A 535 1.28 -13.52 -32.73
CA ARG A 535 -0.15 -13.38 -32.41
C ARG A 535 -0.65 -14.53 -31.56
N TRP A 536 -1.22 -14.19 -30.42
CA TRP A 536 -1.99 -15.09 -29.58
C TRP A 536 -3.46 -15.05 -30.00
N ARG A 537 -4.04 -16.23 -30.06
CA ARG A 537 -5.49 -16.42 -30.15
C ARG A 537 -5.93 -17.20 -28.92
N ILE A 538 -6.83 -16.61 -28.13
CA ILE A 538 -7.37 -17.21 -26.92
C ILE A 538 -8.88 -17.37 -27.13
N VAL A 539 -9.38 -18.60 -27.01
CA VAL A 539 -10.82 -18.86 -27.03
C VAL A 539 -11.25 -19.08 -25.59
N LEU A 540 -12.24 -18.30 -25.16
CA LEU A 540 -12.79 -18.37 -23.81
C LEU A 540 -14.11 -19.14 -23.80
N GLY A 541 -14.32 -19.90 -22.73
CA GLY A 541 -15.54 -20.62 -22.40
C GLY A 541 -16.41 -19.84 -21.41
N PRO A 542 -17.62 -20.34 -21.12
CA PRO A 542 -18.53 -19.70 -20.18
C PRO A 542 -17.92 -19.53 -18.78
N PRO A 543 -18.47 -18.64 -17.94
CA PRO A 543 -17.99 -18.46 -16.59
C PRO A 543 -18.10 -19.74 -15.74
N GLU A 544 -17.06 -20.05 -14.96
CA GLU A 544 -17.04 -21.10 -13.95
C GLU A 544 -16.63 -20.56 -12.57
N GLY A 545 -17.08 -21.24 -11.51
CA GLY A 545 -16.91 -20.82 -10.12
C GLY A 545 -18.13 -20.07 -9.57
N ASP A 546 -18.06 -19.69 -8.29
CA ASP A 546 -19.09 -18.92 -7.61
C ASP A 546 -18.67 -17.45 -7.42
N ALA A 547 -19.59 -16.63 -6.88
CA ALA A 547 -19.38 -15.21 -6.63
C ALA A 547 -18.30 -14.91 -5.56
N GLY A 548 -17.90 -15.93 -4.79
CA GLY A 548 -17.17 -15.78 -3.55
C GLY A 548 -18.01 -15.19 -2.41
N PRO A 549 -17.37 -14.89 -1.26
CA PRO A 549 -18.01 -14.21 -0.15
C PRO A 549 -18.59 -12.85 -0.56
N ALA A 550 -19.66 -12.42 0.11
CA ALA A 550 -20.25 -11.11 -0.16
C ALA A 550 -19.31 -9.97 0.28
N LEU A 551 -19.13 -8.98 -0.61
CA LEU A 551 -18.37 -7.76 -0.31
C LEU A 551 -19.06 -6.94 0.78
N ARG A 552 -18.29 -6.41 1.74
CA ARG A 552 -18.77 -5.47 2.77
C ARG A 552 -19.02 -4.08 2.17
N ARG A 553 -20.16 -3.92 1.50
CA ARG A 553 -20.62 -2.62 0.99
C ARG A 553 -21.14 -1.75 2.12
N ILE A 554 -20.71 -0.50 2.17
CA ILE A 554 -21.12 0.46 3.19
C ILE A 554 -21.42 1.83 2.58
N ASP A 555 -22.23 2.63 3.26
CA ASP A 555 -22.25 4.08 3.05
C ASP A 555 -20.95 4.65 3.65
N PRO A 556 -20.16 5.45 2.91
CA PRO A 556 -18.97 6.12 3.46
C PRO A 556 -19.24 6.92 4.75
N ALA A 557 -20.44 7.49 4.92
CA ALA A 557 -20.82 8.17 6.16
C ALA A 557 -20.89 7.21 7.37
N ASP A 558 -21.04 5.90 7.12
CA ASP A 558 -21.07 4.88 8.16
C ASP A 558 -19.67 4.36 8.56
N ASP A 559 -18.59 4.82 7.91
CA ASP A 559 -17.22 4.34 8.15
C ASP A 559 -16.37 5.24 9.06
N PHE A 560 -16.95 6.29 9.66
CA PHE A 560 -16.20 7.18 10.55
C PHE A 560 -16.10 6.61 11.96
N ALA A 561 -14.89 6.62 12.53
CA ALA A 561 -14.67 6.32 13.94
C ALA A 561 -15.09 7.49 14.84
N PRO A 562 -15.53 7.22 16.08
CA PRO A 562 -15.66 8.27 17.08
C PRO A 562 -14.28 8.88 17.40
N ALA A 563 -14.28 10.11 17.91
CA ALA A 563 -13.05 10.77 18.35
C ALA A 563 -12.31 9.93 19.41
N ALA A 564 -10.99 10.02 19.44
CA ALA A 564 -10.23 9.42 20.54
C ALA A 564 -10.58 10.13 21.86
N PRO A 565 -10.76 9.40 22.98
CA PRO A 565 -10.82 10.03 24.29
C PRO A 565 -9.54 10.82 24.61
N GLU A 566 -9.61 11.74 25.56
CA GLU A 566 -8.46 12.49 26.05
C GLU A 566 -8.36 12.38 27.57
N TRP A 567 -7.15 12.33 28.12
CA TRP A 567 -6.96 12.30 29.57
C TRP A 567 -7.32 13.64 30.20
N SER A 568 -8.02 13.59 31.33
CA SER A 568 -8.38 14.79 32.09
C SER A 568 -7.34 15.07 33.18
N GLY A 569 -6.61 16.18 33.05
CA GLY A 569 -5.52 16.50 33.97
C GLY A 569 -4.41 15.44 33.92
N GLU A 570 -4.06 14.84 35.06
CA GLU A 570 -3.11 13.71 35.10
C GLU A 570 -3.72 12.41 34.55
N GLY A 571 -5.05 12.30 34.52
CA GLY A 571 -5.81 11.17 33.97
C GLY A 571 -5.74 9.86 34.73
N ILE A 572 -4.79 9.71 35.67
CA ILE A 572 -4.59 8.52 36.49
C ILE A 572 -4.22 8.91 37.92
N SER A 573 -4.79 8.23 38.92
CA SER A 573 -4.51 8.50 40.33
C SER A 573 -4.65 7.23 41.19
N LEU A 574 -4.19 7.30 42.45
CA LEU A 574 -4.36 6.23 43.44
C LEU A 574 -5.35 6.68 44.51
N VAL A 575 -6.48 5.99 44.63
CA VAL A 575 -7.54 6.29 45.61
C VAL A 575 -7.90 5.01 46.35
N ASP A 576 -7.80 5.04 47.68
CA ASP A 576 -8.10 3.90 48.57
C ASP A 576 -7.35 2.59 48.19
N GLY A 577 -6.15 2.72 47.61
CA GLY A 577 -5.34 1.58 47.17
C GLY A 577 -5.71 1.03 45.79
N HIS A 578 -6.61 1.68 45.05
CA HIS A 578 -7.03 1.34 43.69
C HIS A 578 -6.66 2.43 42.70
N VAL A 579 -6.48 2.05 41.43
CA VAL A 579 -6.20 3.00 40.35
C VAL A 579 -7.50 3.59 39.83
N ASP A 580 -7.61 4.92 39.86
CA ASP A 580 -8.72 5.66 39.25
C ASP A 580 -8.24 6.33 37.97
N LEU A 581 -9.01 6.15 36.89
CA LEU A 581 -8.80 6.76 35.58
C LEU A 581 -9.85 7.85 35.34
N THR A 582 -9.43 9.01 34.82
CA THR A 582 -10.32 10.11 34.46
C THR A 582 -9.98 10.66 33.08
N PHE A 583 -11.00 10.78 32.24
CA PHE A 583 -10.83 11.15 30.84
C PHE A 583 -12.02 11.99 30.37
N SER A 584 -11.99 12.44 29.12
CA SER A 584 -13.05 13.22 28.49
C SER A 584 -13.26 12.76 27.06
N HIS A 585 -14.45 13.02 26.53
CA HIS A 585 -14.80 12.75 25.15
C HIS A 585 -15.87 13.77 24.71
N PRO A 586 -15.75 14.40 23.52
CA PRO A 586 -16.67 15.46 23.09
C PRO A 586 -18.12 14.99 22.96
N GLU A 587 -18.32 13.70 22.69
CA GLU A 587 -19.65 13.09 22.50
C GLU A 587 -19.87 11.92 23.48
N SER A 588 -19.46 12.05 24.75
CA SER A 588 -19.56 10.95 25.74
C SER A 588 -20.97 10.33 25.86
N GLY A 589 -22.03 11.06 25.53
CA GLY A 589 -23.41 10.56 25.50
C GLY A 589 -23.76 9.63 24.33
N SER A 590 -22.94 9.54 23.28
CA SER A 590 -23.18 8.73 22.07
C SER A 590 -22.24 7.52 21.96
N VAL A 591 -21.26 7.39 22.86
CA VAL A 591 -20.25 6.33 22.86
C VAL A 591 -20.24 5.56 24.19
N THR A 592 -19.58 4.41 24.18
CA THR A 592 -19.16 3.70 25.39
C THR A 592 -17.64 3.54 25.37
N PHE A 593 -17.03 3.30 26.51
CA PHE A 593 -15.58 3.20 26.62
C PHE A 593 -15.13 1.77 26.92
N ARG A 594 -13.98 1.42 26.36
CA ARG A 594 -13.24 0.19 26.64
C ARG A 594 -11.91 0.56 27.28
N VAL A 595 -11.64 0.00 28.46
CA VAL A 595 -10.41 0.20 29.21
C VAL A 595 -9.51 -0.99 29.00
N PHE A 596 -8.26 -0.70 28.66
CA PHE A 596 -7.19 -1.67 28.54
C PHE A 596 -6.23 -1.54 29.70
N ARG A 597 -5.78 -2.68 30.23
CA ARG A 597 -4.71 -2.80 31.22
C ARG A 597 -3.65 -3.74 30.66
N ASP A 598 -2.43 -3.24 30.51
CA ASP A 598 -1.29 -3.94 29.92
C ASP A 598 -1.58 -4.52 28.52
N GLY A 599 -2.44 -3.85 27.75
CA GLY A 599 -2.84 -4.26 26.40
C GLY A 599 -4.06 -5.15 26.32
N GLU A 600 -4.53 -5.68 27.44
CA GLU A 600 -5.71 -6.53 27.51
C GLU A 600 -6.94 -5.72 27.92
N ALA A 601 -8.07 -5.95 27.25
CA ALA A 601 -9.32 -5.28 27.60
C ALA A 601 -9.87 -5.83 28.94
N VAL A 602 -9.92 -4.97 29.97
CA VAL A 602 -10.39 -5.35 31.32
C VAL A 602 -11.79 -4.84 31.64
N ALA A 603 -12.28 -3.84 30.90
CA ALA A 603 -13.64 -3.36 31.01
C ALA A 603 -14.14 -2.81 29.66
N SER A 604 -15.44 -2.93 29.41
CA SER A 604 -16.08 -2.41 28.20
C SER A 604 -17.54 -2.04 28.47
N GLY A 605 -18.11 -1.16 27.66
CA GLY A 605 -19.48 -0.67 27.87
C GLY A 605 -19.59 0.41 28.96
N ILE A 606 -18.47 1.00 29.37
CA ILE A 606 -18.43 2.08 30.36
C ILE A 606 -19.09 3.32 29.74
N LYS A 607 -19.96 4.01 30.48
CA LYS A 607 -20.65 5.22 30.00
C LYS A 607 -20.10 6.50 30.61
N ASP A 608 -19.63 6.40 31.85
CA ASP A 608 -19.01 7.49 32.56
C ASP A 608 -17.59 7.74 32.04
N THR A 609 -17.07 8.94 32.28
CA THR A 609 -15.71 9.33 31.88
C THR A 609 -14.70 9.18 33.02
N ASP A 610 -15.03 8.29 33.95
CA ASP A 610 -14.19 7.83 35.03
C ASP A 610 -14.33 6.30 35.17
N TRP A 611 -13.26 5.65 35.61
CA TRP A 611 -13.25 4.22 35.86
C TRP A 611 -12.26 3.87 36.96
N ARG A 612 -12.70 3.06 37.92
CA ARG A 612 -11.85 2.50 38.98
C ARG A 612 -11.46 1.07 38.65
N ASP A 613 -10.17 0.76 38.71
CA ASP A 613 -9.69 -0.61 38.62
C ASP A 613 -10.16 -1.41 39.83
N PRO A 614 -10.96 -2.49 39.64
CA PRO A 614 -11.40 -3.33 40.75
C PRO A 614 -10.25 -4.05 41.45
N ASP A 615 -9.09 -4.20 40.80
CA ASP A 615 -7.92 -4.84 41.39
C ASP A 615 -7.09 -3.83 42.19
N PRO A 616 -6.59 -4.21 43.39
CA PRO A 616 -5.76 -3.33 44.20
C PRO A 616 -4.40 -3.07 43.54
N PHE A 617 -3.87 -1.86 43.71
CA PHE A 617 -2.60 -1.44 43.15
C PHE A 617 -1.41 -2.12 43.84
N THR A 618 -1.04 -3.29 43.31
CA THR A 618 0.07 -4.10 43.81
C THR A 618 1.29 -4.04 42.90
N VAL A 619 1.11 -3.83 41.60
CA VAL A 619 2.14 -3.68 40.57
C VAL A 619 1.81 -2.53 39.62
N VAL A 620 2.81 -2.01 38.90
CA VAL A 620 2.58 -0.93 37.91
C VAL A 620 1.98 -1.53 36.66
N HIS A 621 0.85 -0.96 36.23
CA HIS A 621 0.15 -1.31 34.99
C HIS A 621 0.10 -0.11 34.03
N GLU A 622 -0.05 -0.41 32.75
CA GLU A 622 -0.31 0.55 31.67
C GLU A 622 -1.79 0.57 31.29
N TYR A 623 -2.41 1.75 31.32
CA TYR A 623 -3.82 1.93 31.00
C TYR A 623 -4.01 2.77 29.74
N SER A 624 -4.95 2.38 28.90
CA SER A 624 -5.40 3.18 27.75
C SER A 624 -6.89 2.96 27.50
N ILE A 625 -7.51 3.88 26.78
CA ILE A 625 -8.97 3.93 26.61
C ILE A 625 -9.31 4.13 25.14
N GLU A 626 -10.34 3.44 24.67
CA GLU A 626 -10.96 3.63 23.36
C GLU A 626 -12.43 3.99 23.54
N ALA A 627 -12.96 4.86 22.68
CA ALA A 627 -14.39 5.08 22.53
C ALA A 627 -14.95 4.09 21.48
N ILE A 628 -16.16 3.62 21.71
CA ILE A 628 -16.89 2.69 20.84
C ILE A 628 -18.28 3.26 20.61
N ASP A 629 -18.65 3.46 19.36
CA ASP A 629 -19.97 3.97 19.01
C ASP A 629 -21.06 2.88 19.01
N SER A 630 -22.29 3.26 18.67
CA SER A 630 -23.43 2.33 18.60
C SER A 630 -23.34 1.26 17.50
N ARG A 631 -22.43 1.45 16.52
CA ARG A 631 -22.15 0.50 15.43
C ARG A 631 -21.05 -0.50 15.82
N GLY A 632 -20.36 -0.26 16.93
CA GLY A 632 -19.21 -1.04 17.38
C GLY A 632 -17.89 -0.60 16.75
N VAL A 633 -17.84 0.59 16.13
CA VAL A 633 -16.60 1.15 15.56
C VAL A 633 -15.79 1.80 16.68
N ALA A 634 -14.52 1.42 16.79
CA ALA A 634 -13.60 1.93 17.82
C ALA A 634 -12.81 3.15 17.34
N SER A 635 -12.60 4.12 18.23
CA SER A 635 -11.67 5.23 18.05
C SER A 635 -10.22 4.77 18.03
N HIS A 636 -9.30 5.69 17.72
CA HIS A 636 -7.92 5.49 18.16
C HIS A 636 -7.84 5.53 19.69
N PRO A 637 -6.88 4.83 20.30
CA PRO A 637 -6.75 4.85 21.75
C PRO A 637 -6.07 6.10 22.26
N THR A 638 -6.31 6.38 23.53
CA THR A 638 -5.48 7.31 24.29
C THR A 638 -4.04 6.84 24.36
N ARG A 639 -3.11 7.77 24.56
CA ARG A 639 -1.76 7.43 24.99
C ARG A 639 -1.84 6.67 26.31
N SER A 640 -1.03 5.65 26.48
CA SER A 640 -0.98 4.83 27.68
C SER A 640 -0.45 5.62 28.88
N LEU A 641 -1.15 5.55 29.99
CA LEU A 641 -0.75 6.11 31.28
C LEU A 641 -0.32 5.02 32.25
N ARG A 642 0.55 5.40 33.18
CA ARG A 642 1.02 4.55 34.28
C ARG A 642 1.02 5.37 35.55
N LEU A 643 0.60 4.74 36.63
CA LEU A 643 0.75 5.36 37.94
C LEU A 643 2.24 5.33 38.34
N SER A 644 2.87 6.51 38.36
CA SER A 644 4.28 6.67 38.73
C SER A 644 4.41 6.98 40.23
N ALA A 645 4.10 6.01 41.09
CA ALA A 645 4.45 6.14 42.50
C ALA A 645 5.99 6.24 42.61
N SER A 646 6.50 7.26 43.32
CA SER A 646 7.94 7.56 43.38
C SER A 646 8.76 6.38 43.92
N ASP A 647 8.19 5.62 44.87
CA ASP A 647 8.76 4.40 45.45
C ASP A 647 8.84 3.20 44.49
N ARG A 648 8.38 3.36 43.24
CA ARG A 648 8.37 2.33 42.19
C ARG A 648 9.09 2.76 40.92
N ARG A 649 9.77 3.92 40.93
CA ARG A 649 10.53 4.44 39.80
C ARG A 649 11.89 4.94 40.26
N THR A 650 12.95 4.33 39.74
CA THR A 650 14.29 4.91 39.77
C THR A 650 14.55 5.61 38.44
N ALA A 651 14.80 6.92 38.46
CA ALA A 651 15.20 7.68 37.28
C ALA A 651 16.72 7.79 37.24
N LEU A 652 17.31 7.41 36.11
CA LEU A 652 18.70 7.70 35.78
C LEU A 652 18.70 8.85 34.80
N LEU A 653 19.17 10.03 35.21
CA LEU A 653 19.21 11.21 34.36
C LEU A 653 20.51 11.22 33.56
N ALA A 654 20.51 11.86 32.39
CA ALA A 654 21.70 11.95 31.54
C ALA A 654 22.97 12.47 32.28
N PRO A 655 22.89 13.43 33.23
CA PRO A 655 24.05 13.85 34.01
C PRO A 655 24.63 12.78 34.95
N ASP A 656 23.85 11.74 35.27
CA ASP A 656 24.26 10.68 36.20
C ASP A 656 25.13 9.61 35.52
N PHE A 657 25.32 9.68 34.20
CA PHE A 657 26.12 8.71 33.45
C PHE A 657 27.55 9.21 33.26
N ASP A 658 28.50 8.32 33.53
CA ASP A 658 29.87 8.44 33.03
C ASP A 658 29.87 8.24 31.51
N HIS A 659 30.59 9.10 30.78
CA HIS A 659 30.60 9.06 29.32
C HIS A 659 31.99 9.22 28.74
N VAL A 660 32.24 8.47 27.66
CA VAL A 660 33.34 8.72 26.72
C VAL A 660 32.70 9.06 25.37
N GLY A 661 33.05 10.20 24.79
CA GLY A 661 32.44 10.67 23.54
C GLY A 661 31.10 11.38 23.72
N GLY A 662 30.57 11.99 22.65
CA GLY A 662 29.40 12.88 22.71
C GLY A 662 29.53 14.09 23.65
N LYS A 663 28.47 14.91 23.72
CA LYS A 663 28.40 16.10 24.57
C LYS A 663 27.04 16.20 25.24
N LEU A 664 27.02 16.23 26.57
CA LEU A 664 25.80 16.45 27.33
C LEU A 664 25.24 17.85 27.01
N ARG A 665 24.02 17.89 26.47
CA ARG A 665 23.31 19.13 26.17
C ARG A 665 22.24 19.39 27.20
N GLU A 666 22.35 20.55 27.86
CA GLU A 666 21.32 21.09 28.76
C GLU A 666 20.90 20.09 29.85
N GLY A 667 21.80 19.19 30.26
CA GLY A 667 21.54 18.15 31.26
C GLY A 667 20.50 17.10 30.85
N SER A 668 20.09 17.04 29.59
CA SER A 668 18.96 16.20 29.15
C SER A 668 19.36 15.01 28.28
N HIS A 669 20.31 15.17 27.36
CA HIS A 669 20.74 14.11 26.44
C HIS A 669 22.18 14.35 25.93
N PHE A 670 22.84 13.31 25.44
CA PHE A 670 24.15 13.42 24.78
C PHE A 670 23.97 13.63 23.27
N MET A 671 24.52 14.72 22.73
CA MET A 671 24.65 14.96 21.29
C MET A 671 25.95 14.37 20.75
N ASP A 672 26.04 14.25 19.41
CA ASP A 672 27.24 13.75 18.70
C ASP A 672 27.73 12.37 19.18
N TRP A 673 26.78 11.58 19.69
CA TRP A 673 26.97 10.29 20.33
C TRP A 673 26.76 9.12 19.36
N GLY A 674 27.44 8.00 19.61
CA GLY A 674 27.21 6.72 18.93
C GLY A 674 28.35 6.31 17.98
N LYS A 675 29.52 6.95 18.09
CA LYS A 675 30.71 6.59 17.33
C LYS A 675 31.34 5.31 17.90
N PRO A 676 32.13 4.56 17.10
CA PRO A 676 32.93 3.47 17.62
C PRO A 676 33.85 3.95 18.76
N GLY A 677 33.64 3.44 19.97
CA GLY A 677 34.38 3.82 21.18
C GLY A 677 33.65 4.75 22.14
N ASP A 678 32.50 5.31 21.74
CA ASP A 678 31.65 6.05 22.67
C ASP A 678 31.05 5.06 23.71
N THR A 679 31.08 5.40 25.01
CA THR A 679 30.60 4.52 26.09
C THR A 679 29.82 5.27 27.16
N LEU A 680 28.56 4.91 27.40
CA LEU A 680 27.70 5.54 28.40
C LEU A 680 27.49 4.52 29.52
N MET A 681 28.01 4.83 30.70
CA MET A 681 28.09 3.92 31.84
C MET A 681 27.34 4.54 33.01
N SER A 682 26.38 3.81 33.56
CA SER A 682 25.79 4.20 34.85
C SER A 682 26.76 3.78 35.97
N PRO A 683 27.01 4.62 36.98
CA PRO A 683 27.85 4.29 38.14
C PRO A 683 27.27 3.15 39.01
N GLY A 684 26.14 2.58 38.61
CA GLY A 684 25.41 1.54 39.32
C GLY A 684 24.23 2.12 40.09
N TRP A 685 23.15 1.37 40.16
CA TRP A 685 21.95 1.72 40.91
C TRP A 685 21.34 0.47 41.52
N THR A 686 20.61 0.64 42.62
CA THR A 686 19.84 -0.44 43.25
C THR A 686 18.37 -0.03 43.24
N PRO A 687 17.45 -0.88 42.73
CA PRO A 687 16.03 -0.60 42.82
C PRO A 687 15.58 -0.52 44.28
N GLU A 688 14.70 0.44 44.59
CA GLU A 688 14.19 0.64 45.96
C GLU A 688 13.30 -0.53 46.46
N LYS A 689 12.75 -1.32 45.53
CA LYS A 689 11.94 -2.50 45.81
C LYS A 689 12.47 -3.70 45.02
N GLY A 690 12.41 -4.90 45.59
CA GLY A 690 12.68 -6.12 44.85
C GLY A 690 11.54 -6.48 43.89
N GLY A 691 11.85 -7.21 42.81
CA GLY A 691 10.86 -7.72 41.87
C GLY A 691 11.34 -7.73 40.42
N ARG A 692 10.40 -7.82 39.48
CA ARG A 692 10.68 -7.66 38.05
C ARG A 692 10.73 -6.16 37.73
N HIS A 693 11.86 -5.70 37.21
CA HIS A 693 12.06 -4.32 36.80
C HIS A 693 12.03 -4.17 35.28
N MET A 694 11.51 -3.04 34.83
CA MET A 694 11.65 -2.59 33.45
C MET A 694 12.76 -1.53 33.40
N LEU A 695 13.74 -1.73 32.54
CA LEU A 695 14.67 -0.67 32.13
C LEU A 695 14.10 -0.03 30.86
N ARG A 696 13.97 1.31 30.87
CA ARG A 696 13.45 2.10 29.75
C ARG A 696 14.42 3.21 29.40
#